data_AF-A0A9X2ZDE1-F1
#
_entry.id   AF-A0A9X2ZDE1-F1
#
_cell.length_a   1.000
_cell.length_b   1.000
_cell.length_c   1.000
_cell.angle_alpha   90.00
_cell.angle_beta   90.00
_cell.angle_gamma   90.00
#
_symmetry.space_group_name_H-M   'P 1'
#
loop_
_entity.id
_entity.type
_entity.pdbx_description
1 polymer ?
#
loop_
_entity_poly.entity_id
_entity_poly.type
_entity_poly.pdbx_seq_one_letter_code
_entity_poly.pdbx_strand_id
1 'polypeptide(L)'
;MSKDLHISPKAPLEAGQKWNAGINCLTLSKAGAFTVTIADIENYIDAIYSKPKRFAAVKEEVYNKMSWDSKTEYKRKFEEYNKAKETYDKNIAAERAHIHWAWQVVGKGIKADRISHNNTLSLGISDTNAKKILFPKLLEGGGLTWLEIFSAKNPPLGMPPHGMYIRAVGIPRVIAAEWRDHTGKLITEVIAYGSTVYLHIYTEALYEEKIEIQLRDTKYINADLTPTPSDADGDPIQKLEAKPLTRFTRSVGAHKYDTTTQPPTGTITDALITDKGEEQISSANVQKCVFPVFVEQAWLFQGGEKLEINPIVYHPKIKKTKIDLDDCVLKVSKDGVLKKGELTGNNPMLQGEAEKDGAPEDKKKINFTFGVFIDGTLNNMYNTISRQSWEDDQIKKKYASLSYEEQQRYGKNPEERLKVAASSQDQIGKARESKYKYDEDNSYENDLSNPAILFKNYLDDPTNTSNPRFKIYTEGMGTNTLADEKSIEQKVETLPLENYEKDDVVQGTGFGQGNAGIIDRVERAVKLMADKIIAMNESEVGTITVDVFGFSRGAASARCFVHEITRQSYMATGTYYKGVKYFRDANGHEVSSEYNNKKLPSNGRLGYHLTEVKDPITFDQLIIRFAGLYDTVPHHGFAQWNDVKDLGLNSISKAKYTVHMVAADEHRANFNLVDISCITGKKGGGKTDRGIELYLPGVHCDVGGSYVEGRSEINGRMMVSPVMWGADLEKEQERLIAEGWFKKKELAIHWDNTQRTILNGVARVLSSNREAISNQYSYIPLHLMVKFCLDKELLINETKLKNNYDFKNTKFSNISFLEKIKVRLEKYAFKDGQPFVYESVPMRTIVYSSDDSTAVLKEEERRKEEEDQLNADIKRLRHDYLHWNAVYGEGVVNTLVQPNKPNFEDGKRKRKVNG
;
A
#
# COMPACT_ATOMS: atom_id res chain seq x y z
N MET A 1 -18.08 -61.07 6.59
CA MET A 1 -18.70 -60.85 5.26
C MET A 1 -19.42 -59.52 5.34
N SER A 2 -19.13 -58.60 4.41
CA SER A 2 -19.67 -57.24 4.46
C SER A 2 -21.18 -57.26 4.32
N LYS A 3 -21.87 -56.38 5.07
CA LYS A 3 -23.32 -56.18 4.99
C LYS A 3 -23.69 -55.01 4.08
N ASP A 4 -22.71 -54.43 3.41
CA ASP A 4 -22.85 -53.20 2.63
C ASP A 4 -22.63 -53.43 1.14
N LEU A 5 -23.20 -52.54 0.33
CA LEU A 5 -23.01 -52.55 -1.12
C LEU A 5 -21.60 -52.04 -1.47
N HIS A 6 -20.93 -52.77 -2.37
CA HIS A 6 -19.60 -52.44 -2.87
C HIS A 6 -19.54 -52.60 -4.39
N ILE A 7 -18.81 -51.71 -5.06
CA ILE A 7 -18.54 -51.83 -6.49
C ILE A 7 -17.06 -52.00 -6.78
N SER A 8 -16.77 -52.78 -7.81
CA SER A 8 -15.44 -52.96 -8.36
C SER A 8 -15.48 -52.99 -9.89
N PRO A 9 -14.40 -52.65 -10.60
CA PRO A 9 -14.35 -52.83 -12.04
C PRO A 9 -14.52 -54.31 -12.41
N LYS A 10 -15.26 -54.58 -13.50
CA LYS A 10 -15.46 -55.95 -13.98
C LYS A 10 -14.12 -56.55 -14.44
N ALA A 11 -13.75 -57.70 -13.88
CA ALA A 11 -12.58 -58.46 -14.31
C ALA A 11 -12.92 -59.44 -15.47
N PRO A 12 -11.98 -59.69 -16.41
CA PRO A 12 -10.71 -58.99 -16.59
C PRO A 12 -10.92 -57.55 -17.11
N LEU A 13 -10.01 -56.63 -16.73
CA LEU A 13 -10.05 -55.25 -17.19
C LEU A 13 -9.86 -55.17 -18.72
N GLU A 14 -10.61 -54.29 -19.38
CA GLU A 14 -10.47 -54.07 -20.82
C GLU A 14 -9.17 -53.30 -21.14
N ALA A 15 -8.70 -53.39 -22.39
CA ALA A 15 -7.50 -52.71 -22.84
C ALA A 15 -7.60 -51.18 -22.61
N GLY A 16 -6.59 -50.60 -21.95
CA GLY A 16 -6.57 -49.18 -21.61
C GLY A 16 -7.17 -48.84 -20.24
N GLN A 17 -7.64 -49.82 -19.48
CA GLN A 17 -8.11 -49.65 -18.09
C GLN A 17 -7.03 -50.08 -17.09
N LYS A 18 -6.87 -49.32 -16.01
CA LYS A 18 -5.98 -49.66 -14.88
C LYS A 18 -6.73 -49.48 -13.55
N TRP A 19 -6.75 -50.52 -12.74
CA TRP A 19 -7.33 -50.48 -11.39
C TRP A 19 -6.23 -50.30 -10.34
N ASN A 20 -6.40 -49.30 -9.47
CA ASN A 20 -5.58 -49.13 -8.28
C ASN A 20 -6.44 -49.42 -7.04
N ALA A 21 -6.24 -50.59 -6.45
CA ALA A 21 -6.97 -51.04 -5.26
C ALA A 21 -6.64 -50.23 -3.99
N GLY A 22 -5.45 -49.62 -3.90
CA GLY A 22 -5.03 -48.86 -2.72
C GLY A 22 -5.81 -47.56 -2.53
N ILE A 23 -6.35 -47.00 -3.62
CA ILE A 23 -7.14 -45.75 -3.60
C ILE A 23 -8.52 -45.94 -4.24
N ASN A 24 -8.96 -47.18 -4.50
CA ASN A 24 -10.18 -47.53 -5.23
C ASN A 24 -10.43 -46.66 -6.47
N CYS A 25 -9.45 -46.58 -7.37
CA CYS A 25 -9.50 -45.73 -8.54
C CYS A 25 -9.36 -46.52 -9.84
N LEU A 26 -10.35 -46.39 -10.74
CA LEU A 26 -10.29 -46.86 -12.12
C LEU A 26 -9.79 -45.74 -13.02
N THR A 27 -8.64 -45.97 -13.66
CA THR A 27 -8.07 -45.04 -14.65
C THR A 27 -8.31 -45.57 -16.06
N LEU A 28 -9.01 -44.78 -16.88
CA LEU A 28 -9.21 -45.02 -18.30
C LEU A 28 -8.16 -44.25 -19.11
N SER A 29 -7.60 -44.86 -20.15
CA SER A 29 -6.67 -44.19 -21.06
C SER A 29 -7.32 -43.05 -21.84
N LYS A 30 -8.63 -43.12 -22.10
CA LYS A 30 -9.48 -42.11 -22.72
C LYS A 30 -10.92 -42.25 -22.23
N ALA A 31 -11.73 -41.22 -22.38
CA ALA A 31 -13.16 -41.29 -22.11
C ALA A 31 -13.84 -42.37 -22.98
N GLY A 32 -14.86 -43.00 -22.43
CA GLY A 32 -15.50 -44.15 -23.04
C GLY A 32 -16.25 -45.00 -22.04
N ALA A 33 -16.80 -46.11 -22.53
CA ALA A 33 -17.56 -47.01 -21.69
C ALA A 33 -16.65 -47.92 -20.84
N PHE A 34 -17.09 -48.22 -19.64
CA PHE A 34 -16.49 -49.23 -18.77
C PHE A 34 -17.59 -49.98 -18.02
N THR A 35 -17.27 -51.16 -17.47
CA THR A 35 -18.23 -51.99 -16.76
C THR A 35 -17.80 -52.17 -15.32
N VAL A 36 -18.74 -51.99 -14.40
CA VAL A 36 -18.57 -52.25 -12.96
C VAL A 36 -19.45 -53.42 -12.52
N THR A 37 -19.03 -54.13 -11.49
CA THR A 37 -19.73 -55.23 -10.85
C THR A 37 -19.99 -54.93 -9.38
N ILE A 38 -21.14 -55.37 -8.86
CA ILE A 38 -21.40 -55.33 -7.42
C ILE A 38 -20.72 -56.54 -6.78
N ALA A 39 -19.78 -56.29 -5.87
CA ALA A 39 -19.14 -57.33 -5.10
C ALA A 39 -20.09 -57.84 -4.01
N ASP A 40 -20.15 -59.16 -3.82
CA ASP A 40 -20.84 -59.79 -2.68
C ASP A 40 -22.33 -59.43 -2.50
N ILE A 41 -23.07 -59.14 -3.58
CA ILE A 41 -24.50 -58.76 -3.51
C ILE A 41 -25.37 -59.81 -2.79
N GLU A 42 -25.02 -61.09 -2.88
CA GLU A 42 -25.74 -62.16 -2.19
C GLU A 42 -25.57 -62.06 -0.67
N ASN A 43 -24.39 -61.65 -0.18
CA ASN A 43 -24.15 -61.44 1.25
C ASN A 43 -24.94 -60.23 1.78
N TYR A 44 -25.03 -59.17 0.97
CA TYR A 44 -25.87 -58.00 1.24
C TYR A 44 -27.35 -58.40 1.34
N ILE A 45 -27.84 -59.16 0.36
CA ILE A 45 -29.23 -59.65 0.34
C ILE A 45 -29.52 -60.54 1.55
N ASP A 46 -28.67 -61.54 1.84
CA ASP A 46 -28.84 -62.47 2.95
C ASP A 46 -28.78 -61.76 4.32
N ALA A 47 -28.10 -60.60 4.41
CA ALA A 47 -28.05 -59.79 5.63
C ALA A 47 -29.36 -59.04 5.92
N ILE A 48 -30.16 -58.76 4.89
CA ILE A 48 -31.37 -57.91 4.96
C ILE A 48 -32.64 -58.74 4.87
N TYR A 49 -32.61 -59.83 4.11
CA TYR A 49 -33.72 -60.75 3.92
C TYR A 49 -33.32 -62.14 4.40
N SER A 50 -34.01 -62.64 5.44
CA SER A 50 -33.75 -63.99 5.95
C SER A 50 -34.25 -65.04 4.97
N LYS A 51 -33.32 -65.84 4.44
CA LYS A 51 -33.65 -66.97 3.57
C LYS A 51 -34.56 -67.97 4.28
N PRO A 52 -35.67 -68.41 3.65
CA PRO A 52 -36.55 -69.40 4.27
C PRO A 52 -35.79 -70.69 4.58
N LYS A 53 -36.05 -71.27 5.75
CA LYS A 53 -35.44 -72.54 6.16
C LYS A 53 -35.72 -73.60 5.08
N ARG A 54 -34.68 -74.36 4.70
CA ARG A 54 -34.80 -75.40 3.67
C ARG A 54 -35.94 -76.36 4.04
N PHE A 55 -36.91 -76.52 3.15
CA PHE A 55 -37.96 -77.51 3.29
C PHE A 55 -37.53 -78.82 2.64
N ALA A 56 -37.48 -79.90 3.40
CA ALA A 56 -37.14 -81.21 2.89
C ALA A 56 -38.35 -81.83 2.19
N ALA A 57 -38.35 -81.79 0.85
CA ALA A 57 -39.40 -82.42 0.06
C ALA A 57 -39.40 -83.94 0.32
N VAL A 58 -40.59 -84.49 0.59
CA VAL A 58 -40.74 -85.92 0.82
C VAL A 58 -40.92 -86.63 -0.51
N LYS A 59 -40.24 -87.77 -0.71
CA LYS A 59 -40.41 -88.59 -1.91
C LYS A 59 -41.87 -89.03 -2.06
N GLU A 60 -42.37 -89.06 -3.29
CA GLU A 60 -43.78 -89.35 -3.60
C GLU A 60 -44.28 -90.67 -2.98
N GLU A 61 -43.44 -91.71 -2.99
CA GLU A 61 -43.70 -93.02 -2.37
C GLU A 61 -43.95 -92.93 -0.85
N VAL A 62 -43.21 -92.04 -0.17
CA VAL A 62 -43.33 -91.82 1.28
C VAL A 62 -44.53 -90.94 1.58
N TYR A 63 -44.78 -89.93 0.75
CA TYR A 63 -45.96 -89.08 0.85
C TYR A 63 -47.25 -89.90 0.72
N ASN A 64 -47.32 -90.81 -0.25
CA ASN A 64 -48.52 -91.63 -0.49
C ASN A 64 -48.86 -92.56 0.68
N LYS A 65 -47.85 -93.01 1.44
CA LYS A 65 -47.99 -93.87 2.63
C LYS A 65 -48.25 -93.12 3.94
N MET A 66 -48.28 -91.78 3.95
CA MET A 66 -48.56 -90.99 5.16
C MET A 66 -50.02 -91.07 5.62
N SER A 67 -50.23 -90.97 6.93
CA SER A 67 -51.57 -90.77 7.51
C SER A 67 -52.20 -89.46 7.04
N TRP A 68 -53.53 -89.37 7.08
CA TRP A 68 -54.27 -88.17 6.66
C TRP A 68 -53.79 -86.91 7.40
N ASP A 69 -53.63 -86.98 8.73
CA ASP A 69 -53.10 -85.87 9.55
C ASP A 69 -51.69 -85.44 9.13
N SER A 70 -50.82 -86.41 8.81
CA SER A 70 -49.44 -86.14 8.40
C SER A 70 -49.36 -85.49 7.01
N LYS A 71 -50.25 -85.90 6.07
CA LYS A 71 -50.37 -85.26 4.74
C LYS A 71 -50.85 -83.82 4.86
N THR A 72 -51.81 -83.57 5.74
CA THR A 72 -52.36 -82.23 5.99
C THR A 72 -51.31 -81.29 6.59
N GLU A 73 -50.57 -81.76 7.59
CA GLU A 73 -49.47 -80.99 8.21
C GLU A 73 -48.29 -80.74 7.24
N TYR A 74 -47.95 -81.72 6.40
CA TYR A 74 -46.96 -81.52 5.33
C TYR A 74 -47.40 -80.46 4.32
N LYS A 75 -48.66 -80.54 3.84
CA LYS A 75 -49.23 -79.54 2.91
C LYS A 75 -49.19 -78.13 3.52
N ARG A 76 -49.63 -77.98 4.77
CA ARG A 76 -49.58 -76.71 5.51
C ARG A 76 -48.16 -76.13 5.56
N LYS A 77 -47.17 -76.93 5.98
CA LYS A 77 -45.76 -76.49 6.05
C LYS A 77 -45.14 -76.21 4.67
N PHE A 78 -45.55 -76.96 3.63
CA PHE A 78 -45.10 -76.74 2.25
C PHE A 78 -45.68 -75.44 1.68
N GLU A 79 -46.96 -75.15 1.94
CA GLU A 79 -47.60 -73.88 1.58
C GLU A 79 -46.97 -72.70 2.33
N GLU A 80 -46.69 -72.84 3.63
CA GLU A 80 -45.97 -71.84 4.42
C GLU A 80 -44.56 -71.58 3.86
N TYR A 81 -43.83 -72.64 3.48
CA TYR A 81 -42.53 -72.52 2.83
C TYR A 81 -42.63 -71.82 1.47
N ASN A 82 -43.59 -72.20 0.62
CA ASN A 82 -43.77 -71.59 -0.70
C ASN A 82 -44.14 -70.10 -0.58
N LYS A 83 -45.03 -69.75 0.35
CA LYS A 83 -45.40 -68.35 0.61
C LYS A 83 -44.21 -67.54 1.14
N ALA A 84 -43.42 -68.12 2.05
CA ALA A 84 -42.21 -67.48 2.56
C ALA A 84 -41.15 -67.31 1.45
N LYS A 85 -40.99 -68.31 0.57
CA LYS A 85 -40.10 -68.28 -0.59
C LYS A 85 -40.53 -67.23 -1.61
N GLU A 86 -41.81 -67.18 -1.97
CA GLU A 86 -42.37 -66.18 -2.88
C GLU A 86 -42.19 -64.76 -2.32
N THR A 87 -42.42 -64.57 -1.01
CA THR A 87 -42.19 -63.28 -0.34
C THR A 87 -40.72 -62.88 -0.36
N TYR A 88 -39.81 -63.83 -0.09
CA TYR A 88 -38.37 -63.62 -0.16
C TYR A 88 -37.92 -63.24 -1.59
N ASP A 89 -38.35 -63.99 -2.60
CA ASP A 89 -38.02 -63.76 -4.01
C ASP A 89 -38.57 -62.39 -4.49
N LYS A 90 -39.81 -62.04 -4.09
CA LYS A 90 -40.43 -60.74 -4.39
C LYS A 90 -39.66 -59.58 -3.75
N ASN A 91 -39.26 -59.71 -2.49
CA ASN A 91 -38.51 -58.68 -1.79
C ASN A 91 -37.12 -58.46 -2.39
N ILE A 92 -36.44 -59.53 -2.80
CA ILE A 92 -35.13 -59.43 -3.48
C ILE A 92 -35.26 -58.79 -4.86
N ALA A 93 -36.26 -59.20 -5.63
CA ALA A 93 -36.52 -58.60 -6.94
C ALA A 93 -36.82 -57.10 -6.79
N ALA A 94 -37.60 -56.71 -5.78
CA ALA A 94 -37.87 -55.30 -5.47
C ALA A 94 -36.60 -54.55 -5.07
N GLU A 95 -35.76 -55.10 -4.18
CA GLU A 95 -34.50 -54.47 -3.77
C GLU A 95 -33.57 -54.27 -4.96
N ARG A 96 -33.36 -55.30 -5.79
CA ARG A 96 -32.51 -55.24 -6.99
C ARG A 96 -33.00 -54.22 -8.02
N ALA A 97 -34.31 -54.02 -8.13
CA ALA A 97 -34.90 -53.02 -9.01
C ALA A 97 -34.74 -51.58 -8.51
N HIS A 98 -34.54 -51.38 -7.19
CA HIS A 98 -34.43 -50.06 -6.54
C HIS A 98 -33.01 -49.74 -6.05
N ILE A 99 -31.98 -50.41 -6.58
CA ILE A 99 -30.60 -49.96 -6.37
C ILE A 99 -30.38 -48.66 -7.14
N HIS A 100 -29.96 -47.63 -6.42
CA HIS A 100 -29.62 -46.33 -6.98
C HIS A 100 -28.14 -46.27 -7.35
N TRP A 101 -27.86 -45.46 -8.35
CA TRP A 101 -26.52 -45.19 -8.88
C TRP A 101 -26.24 -43.69 -8.84
N ALA A 102 -25.17 -43.31 -8.14
CA ALA A 102 -24.68 -41.93 -8.11
C ALA A 102 -23.51 -41.75 -9.08
N TRP A 103 -23.49 -40.61 -9.77
CA TRP A 103 -22.39 -40.20 -10.64
C TRP A 103 -22.17 -38.68 -10.49
N GLN A 104 -21.01 -38.30 -9.96
CA GLN A 104 -20.71 -36.90 -9.66
C GLN A 104 -19.23 -36.54 -9.84
N VAL A 105 -18.96 -35.26 -10.11
CA VAL A 105 -17.60 -34.69 -10.07
C VAL A 105 -17.16 -34.51 -8.62
N VAL A 106 -15.88 -34.76 -8.32
CA VAL A 106 -15.38 -34.71 -6.93
C VAL A 106 -15.12 -33.28 -6.46
N GLY A 107 -14.53 -32.42 -7.29
CA GLY A 107 -14.19 -31.04 -6.91
C GLY A 107 -13.40 -30.96 -5.58
N LYS A 108 -13.99 -30.29 -4.58
CA LYS A 108 -13.41 -30.12 -3.22
C LYS A 108 -13.63 -31.32 -2.27
N GLY A 109 -14.26 -32.40 -2.72
CA GLY A 109 -14.54 -33.60 -1.93
C GLY A 109 -15.99 -34.07 -2.03
N ILE A 110 -16.24 -35.29 -1.55
CA ILE A 110 -17.54 -35.96 -1.59
C ILE A 110 -18.26 -35.78 -0.25
N LYS A 111 -19.55 -35.40 -0.29
CA LYS A 111 -20.40 -35.31 0.90
C LYS A 111 -21.55 -36.30 0.77
N ALA A 112 -21.61 -37.27 1.68
CA ALA A 112 -22.54 -38.39 1.63
C ALA A 112 -24.02 -37.96 1.61
N ASP A 113 -24.37 -36.91 2.35
CA ASP A 113 -25.73 -36.34 2.44
C ASP A 113 -26.22 -35.68 1.14
N ARG A 114 -25.32 -35.41 0.19
CA ARG A 114 -25.64 -34.83 -1.13
C ARG A 114 -25.66 -35.87 -2.24
N ILE A 115 -25.39 -37.14 -1.94
CA ILE A 115 -25.37 -38.20 -2.93
C ILE A 115 -26.79 -38.58 -3.30
N SER A 116 -27.18 -38.29 -4.52
CA SER A 116 -28.48 -38.61 -5.10
C SER A 116 -28.34 -39.56 -6.29
N HIS A 117 -29.45 -40.15 -6.73
CA HIS A 117 -29.43 -40.97 -7.93
C HIS A 117 -29.21 -40.10 -9.16
N ASN A 118 -28.27 -40.47 -10.02
CA ASN A 118 -28.07 -39.79 -11.29
C ASN A 118 -29.08 -40.30 -12.32
N ASN A 119 -29.98 -39.44 -12.77
CA ASN A 119 -31.07 -39.77 -13.69
C ASN A 119 -30.61 -40.15 -15.11
N THR A 120 -29.34 -39.99 -15.46
CA THR A 120 -28.79 -40.57 -16.71
C THR A 120 -28.58 -42.08 -16.63
N LEU A 121 -28.56 -42.64 -15.42
CA LEU A 121 -28.36 -44.06 -15.18
C LEU A 121 -29.71 -44.70 -14.83
N SER A 122 -30.03 -45.84 -15.45
CA SER A 122 -31.27 -46.57 -15.13
C SER A 122 -31.28 -47.03 -13.66
N LEU A 123 -32.46 -47.15 -13.03
CA LEU A 123 -32.56 -47.78 -11.71
C LEU A 123 -32.22 -49.27 -11.77
N GLY A 124 -31.78 -49.80 -10.64
CA GLY A 124 -31.53 -51.23 -10.42
C GLY A 124 -30.26 -51.79 -11.07
N ILE A 125 -30.18 -53.12 -11.11
CA ILE A 125 -29.06 -53.86 -11.69
C ILE A 125 -29.52 -55.06 -12.53
N SER A 126 -28.69 -55.45 -13.51
CA SER A 126 -28.91 -56.64 -14.33
C SER A 126 -28.75 -57.95 -13.54
N ASP A 127 -29.23 -59.05 -14.14
CA ASP A 127 -29.04 -60.41 -13.62
C ASP A 127 -27.57 -60.83 -13.49
N THR A 128 -26.66 -60.13 -14.18
CA THR A 128 -25.22 -60.38 -14.13
C THR A 128 -24.50 -59.57 -13.06
N ASN A 129 -25.24 -58.87 -12.19
CA ASN A 129 -24.71 -57.99 -11.15
C ASN A 129 -23.70 -56.96 -11.70
N ALA A 130 -23.88 -56.52 -12.95
CA ALA A 130 -22.95 -55.65 -13.65
C ALA A 130 -23.68 -54.46 -14.29
N LYS A 131 -22.99 -53.33 -14.43
CA LYS A 131 -23.51 -52.15 -15.12
C LYS A 131 -22.46 -51.49 -15.98
N LYS A 132 -22.86 -51.14 -17.20
CA LYS A 132 -22.03 -50.38 -18.14
C LYS A 132 -22.28 -48.89 -17.94
N ILE A 133 -21.20 -48.13 -17.73
CA ILE A 133 -21.21 -46.69 -17.50
C ILE A 133 -20.41 -46.02 -18.62
N LEU A 134 -20.87 -44.87 -19.10
CA LEU A 134 -20.17 -44.06 -20.10
C LEU A 134 -19.48 -42.88 -19.42
N PHE A 135 -18.14 -42.85 -19.46
CA PHE A 135 -17.38 -41.70 -18.98
C PHE A 135 -17.44 -40.57 -20.02
N PRO A 136 -17.88 -39.34 -19.65
CA PRO A 136 -18.07 -38.25 -20.59
C PRO A 136 -16.72 -37.68 -21.05
N LYS A 137 -16.64 -37.31 -22.34
CA LYS A 137 -15.43 -36.74 -22.93
C LYS A 137 -15.04 -35.40 -22.31
N LEU A 138 -16.03 -34.63 -21.84
CA LEU A 138 -15.85 -33.34 -21.18
C LEU A 138 -15.00 -33.42 -19.89
N LEU A 139 -14.99 -34.56 -19.19
CA LEU A 139 -14.25 -34.75 -17.93
C LEU A 139 -12.92 -35.51 -18.13
N GLU A 140 -12.47 -35.64 -19.37
CA GLU A 140 -11.16 -36.20 -19.69
C GLU A 140 -10.06 -35.22 -19.28
N GLY A 141 -9.00 -35.71 -18.63
CA GLY A 141 -7.81 -34.94 -18.24
C GLY A 141 -7.09 -35.43 -16.98
N GLY A 142 -7.69 -36.36 -16.23
CA GLY A 142 -7.10 -36.95 -15.03
C GLY A 142 -7.82 -36.59 -13.73
N GLY A 143 -8.74 -35.62 -13.79
CA GLY A 143 -9.64 -35.30 -12.68
C GLY A 143 -10.48 -36.48 -12.19
N LEU A 144 -10.69 -36.53 -10.88
CA LEU A 144 -11.44 -37.60 -10.23
C LEU A 144 -12.96 -37.33 -10.31
N THR A 145 -13.70 -38.37 -10.65
CA THR A 145 -15.15 -38.46 -10.52
C THR A 145 -15.50 -39.59 -9.56
N TRP A 146 -16.70 -39.55 -8.98
CA TRP A 146 -17.17 -40.51 -8.01
C TRP A 146 -18.37 -41.28 -8.55
N LEU A 147 -18.31 -42.60 -8.41
CA LEU A 147 -19.41 -43.52 -8.68
C LEU A 147 -19.70 -44.31 -7.41
N GLU A 148 -20.96 -44.42 -7.05
CA GLU A 148 -21.40 -45.17 -5.87
C GLU A 148 -22.77 -45.77 -6.11
N ILE A 149 -23.03 -46.89 -5.44
CA ILE A 149 -24.35 -47.52 -5.40
C ILE A 149 -24.90 -47.45 -3.99
N PHE A 150 -26.23 -47.35 -3.89
CA PHE A 150 -26.90 -47.30 -2.61
C PHE A 150 -28.36 -47.78 -2.74
N SER A 151 -29.00 -48.06 -1.62
CA SER A 151 -30.44 -48.34 -1.56
C SER A 151 -31.06 -47.67 -0.33
N ALA A 152 -32.38 -47.71 -0.21
CA ALA A 152 -33.07 -47.20 0.98
C ALA A 152 -32.58 -47.86 2.29
N LYS A 153 -32.09 -49.11 2.21
CA LYS A 153 -31.59 -49.88 3.35
C LYS A 153 -30.07 -49.82 3.50
N ASN A 154 -29.37 -49.24 2.53
CA ASN A 154 -27.92 -49.03 2.55
C ASN A 154 -27.61 -47.65 1.96
N PRO A 155 -27.74 -46.58 2.76
CA PRO A 155 -27.57 -45.21 2.28
C PRO A 155 -26.13 -44.95 1.82
N PRO A 156 -25.91 -43.98 0.93
CA PRO A 156 -24.58 -43.68 0.42
C PRO A 156 -23.67 -43.13 1.51
N LEU A 157 -22.38 -43.47 1.45
CA LEU A 157 -21.36 -43.11 2.42
C LEU A 157 -20.26 -42.21 1.85
N GLY A 158 -20.13 -42.13 0.52
CA GLY A 158 -19.17 -41.23 -0.12
C GLY A 158 -17.71 -41.59 0.13
N MET A 159 -17.42 -42.85 0.45
CA MET A 159 -16.07 -43.34 0.72
C MET A 159 -15.80 -44.75 0.16
N PRO A 160 -14.55 -45.07 -0.18
CA PRO A 160 -14.15 -46.44 -0.50
C PRO A 160 -14.39 -47.41 0.70
N PRO A 161 -14.81 -48.67 0.49
CA PRO A 161 -15.11 -49.34 -0.78
C PRO A 161 -16.58 -49.31 -1.22
N HIS A 162 -17.42 -48.45 -0.64
CA HIS A 162 -18.84 -48.33 -1.00
C HIS A 162 -19.02 -47.69 -2.39
N GLY A 163 -18.17 -46.72 -2.71
CA GLY A 163 -17.97 -46.22 -4.07
C GLY A 163 -16.54 -46.39 -4.56
N MET A 164 -16.30 -45.91 -5.78
CA MET A 164 -14.99 -45.86 -6.40
C MET A 164 -14.76 -44.54 -7.13
N TYR A 165 -13.49 -44.15 -7.22
CA TYR A 165 -13.07 -43.06 -8.09
C TYR A 165 -12.89 -43.53 -9.52
N ILE A 166 -13.26 -42.70 -10.49
CA ILE A 166 -12.99 -42.92 -11.91
C ILE A 166 -12.36 -41.66 -12.51
N ARG A 167 -11.38 -41.86 -13.38
CA ARG A 167 -10.79 -40.78 -14.19
C ARG A 167 -10.45 -41.27 -15.59
N ALA A 168 -10.44 -40.36 -16.55
CA ALA A 168 -9.92 -40.59 -17.90
C ALA A 168 -8.76 -39.62 -18.18
N VAL A 169 -7.67 -40.11 -18.79
CA VAL A 169 -6.46 -39.30 -19.04
C VAL A 169 -6.54 -38.55 -20.37
N GLY A 170 -6.71 -39.26 -21.48
CA GLY A 170 -6.84 -38.64 -22.79
C GLY A 170 -5.56 -38.14 -23.44
N ILE A 171 -5.71 -37.32 -24.48
CA ILE A 171 -4.62 -36.62 -25.17
C ILE A 171 -4.77 -35.11 -24.98
N PRO A 172 -4.02 -34.48 -24.05
CA PRO A 172 -4.13 -33.07 -23.70
C PRO A 172 -3.93 -32.11 -24.88
N ARG A 173 -4.86 -31.15 -25.04
CA ARG A 173 -4.78 -30.09 -26.06
C ARG A 173 -5.39 -28.78 -25.57
N VAL A 174 -4.84 -27.68 -26.08
CA VAL A 174 -5.52 -26.37 -26.09
C VAL A 174 -6.17 -26.22 -27.46
N ILE A 175 -7.46 -25.89 -27.48
CA ILE A 175 -8.27 -25.81 -28.70
C ILE A 175 -8.32 -24.37 -29.22
N ALA A 176 -8.63 -23.43 -28.34
CA ALA A 176 -8.78 -22.02 -28.67
C ALA A 176 -8.59 -21.15 -27.41
N ALA A 177 -8.38 -19.85 -27.61
CA ALA A 177 -8.42 -18.88 -26.53
C ALA A 177 -9.09 -17.59 -26.97
N GLU A 178 -9.75 -16.92 -26.04
CA GLU A 178 -10.48 -15.68 -26.29
C GLU A 178 -10.43 -14.75 -25.08
N TRP A 179 -10.35 -13.45 -25.33
CA TRP A 179 -10.51 -12.41 -24.30
C TRP A 179 -11.96 -11.99 -24.17
N ARG A 180 -12.48 -12.02 -22.94
CA ARG A 180 -13.87 -11.69 -22.62
C ARG A 180 -13.95 -10.71 -21.45
N ASP A 181 -15.02 -9.94 -21.40
CA ASP A 181 -15.30 -9.06 -20.25
C ASP A 181 -15.97 -9.84 -19.10
N HIS A 182 -16.28 -9.15 -17.99
CA HIS A 182 -16.88 -9.77 -16.81
C HIS A 182 -18.27 -10.37 -17.05
N THR A 183 -18.96 -9.98 -18.14
CA THR A 183 -20.24 -10.58 -18.54
C THR A 183 -20.04 -11.83 -19.41
N GLY A 184 -18.79 -12.09 -19.82
CA GLY A 184 -18.43 -13.16 -20.72
C GLY A 184 -18.59 -12.81 -22.19
N LYS A 185 -18.84 -11.54 -22.55
CA LYS A 185 -18.89 -11.08 -23.95
C LYS A 185 -17.48 -10.96 -24.51
N LEU A 186 -17.30 -11.28 -25.80
CA LEU A 186 -16.03 -11.10 -26.51
C LEU A 186 -15.58 -9.64 -26.52
N ILE A 187 -14.30 -9.41 -26.21
CA ILE A 187 -13.65 -8.11 -26.32
C ILE A 187 -13.05 -8.00 -27.72
N THR A 188 -13.46 -6.97 -28.46
CA THR A 188 -12.97 -6.70 -29.83
C THR A 188 -12.37 -5.30 -29.97
N GLU A 189 -12.72 -4.43 -29.03
CA GLU A 189 -12.25 -3.06 -28.89
C GLU A 189 -10.91 -2.97 -28.14
N VAL A 190 -10.28 -1.80 -28.22
CA VAL A 190 -9.08 -1.46 -27.44
C VAL A 190 -9.51 -1.06 -26.02
N ILE A 191 -8.88 -1.64 -25.00
CA ILE A 191 -9.24 -1.42 -23.59
C ILE A 191 -8.23 -0.51 -22.88
N ALA A 192 -8.66 0.11 -21.77
CA ALA A 192 -7.79 0.95 -20.94
C ALA A 192 -6.96 0.17 -19.93
N TYR A 193 -5.83 0.72 -19.51
CA TYR A 193 -5.16 0.30 -18.27
C TYR A 193 -6.10 0.48 -17.07
N GLY A 194 -5.96 -0.40 -16.07
CA GLY A 194 -6.90 -0.53 -14.94
C GLY A 194 -8.15 -1.35 -15.24
N SER A 195 -8.25 -1.95 -16.45
CA SER A 195 -9.36 -2.84 -16.80
C SER A 195 -9.20 -4.24 -16.18
N THR A 196 -10.31 -4.86 -15.79
CA THR A 196 -10.37 -6.30 -15.54
C THR A 196 -10.91 -7.04 -16.76
N VAL A 197 -10.21 -8.06 -17.22
CA VAL A 197 -10.60 -8.89 -18.37
C VAL A 197 -10.42 -10.38 -18.03
N TYR A 198 -10.98 -11.26 -18.86
CA TYR A 198 -10.97 -12.70 -18.61
C TYR A 198 -10.45 -13.43 -19.85
N LEU A 199 -9.30 -14.08 -19.72
CA LEU A 199 -8.77 -14.97 -20.76
C LEU A 199 -9.39 -16.35 -20.59
N HIS A 200 -10.21 -16.74 -21.57
CA HIS A 200 -10.79 -18.07 -21.64
C HIS A 200 -9.90 -18.95 -22.52
N ILE A 201 -9.40 -20.06 -21.97
CA ILE A 201 -8.60 -21.04 -22.70
C ILE A 201 -9.39 -22.34 -22.76
N TYR A 202 -9.87 -22.71 -23.94
CA TYR A 202 -10.66 -23.91 -24.16
C TYR A 202 -9.76 -25.11 -24.39
N THR A 203 -10.05 -26.23 -23.73
CA THR A 203 -9.15 -27.37 -23.65
C THR A 203 -9.84 -28.68 -23.98
N GLU A 204 -9.03 -29.69 -24.28
CA GLU A 204 -9.44 -31.09 -24.40
C GLU A 204 -8.48 -31.93 -23.55
N ALA A 205 -9.01 -32.92 -22.83
CA ALA A 205 -8.23 -33.85 -22.02
C ALA A 205 -7.32 -33.16 -20.97
N LEU A 206 -7.81 -32.08 -20.33
CA LEU A 206 -7.11 -31.34 -19.28
C LEU A 206 -7.97 -31.08 -18.03
N TYR A 207 -9.17 -31.67 -17.91
CA TYR A 207 -10.04 -31.50 -16.74
C TYR A 207 -9.30 -31.76 -15.40
N GLU A 208 -9.38 -30.78 -14.49
CA GLU A 208 -8.68 -30.69 -13.18
C GLU A 208 -7.14 -30.60 -13.24
N GLU A 209 -6.54 -30.54 -14.43
CA GLU A 209 -5.11 -30.23 -14.56
C GLU A 209 -4.86 -28.73 -14.41
N LYS A 210 -3.67 -28.37 -13.91
CA LYS A 210 -3.23 -26.99 -13.78
C LYS A 210 -2.51 -26.55 -15.04
N ILE A 211 -2.97 -25.47 -15.64
CA ILE A 211 -2.33 -24.81 -16.77
C ILE A 211 -1.61 -23.56 -16.26
N GLU A 212 -0.39 -23.36 -16.74
CA GLU A 212 0.38 -22.13 -16.56
C GLU A 212 0.23 -21.25 -17.80
N ILE A 213 0.10 -19.95 -17.63
CA ILE A 213 0.14 -18.98 -18.74
C ILE A 213 1.16 -17.89 -18.47
N GLN A 214 1.73 -17.34 -19.53
CA GLN A 214 2.58 -16.15 -19.53
C GLN A 214 1.99 -15.13 -20.48
N LEU A 215 2.02 -13.85 -20.10
CA LEU A 215 1.53 -12.76 -20.95
C LEU A 215 2.73 -12.01 -21.54
N ARG A 216 2.68 -11.74 -22.84
CA ARG A 216 3.75 -11.07 -23.59
C ARG A 216 3.16 -9.96 -24.44
N ASP A 217 3.89 -8.85 -24.58
CA ASP A 217 3.59 -7.84 -25.60
C ASP A 217 4.13 -8.30 -26.98
N THR A 218 3.26 -8.46 -27.98
CA THR A 218 3.59 -8.98 -29.32
C THR A 218 4.61 -8.12 -30.05
N LYS A 219 4.72 -6.83 -29.69
CA LYS A 219 5.65 -5.87 -30.31
C LYS A 219 7.11 -6.17 -30.00
N TYR A 220 7.40 -6.90 -28.92
CA TYR A 220 8.75 -7.12 -28.45
C TYR A 220 9.01 -8.61 -28.22
N ILE A 221 10.06 -9.13 -28.85
CA ILE A 221 10.38 -10.57 -28.86
C ILE A 221 10.72 -11.14 -27.46
N ASN A 222 10.95 -10.29 -26.44
CA ASN A 222 11.25 -10.68 -25.05
C ASN A 222 10.60 -9.77 -23.97
N ALA A 223 9.47 -9.09 -24.25
CA ALA A 223 8.80 -8.25 -23.23
C ALA A 223 7.73 -9.06 -22.48
N ASP A 224 8.19 -9.86 -21.52
CA ASP A 224 7.33 -10.53 -20.57
C ASP A 224 6.63 -9.50 -19.69
N LEU A 225 5.29 -9.51 -19.71
CA LEU A 225 4.51 -8.69 -18.80
C LEU A 225 4.45 -9.42 -17.45
N THR A 226 5.23 -8.94 -16.50
CA THR A 226 5.27 -9.53 -15.16
C THR A 226 4.09 -9.03 -14.35
N PRO A 227 3.26 -9.91 -13.76
CA PRO A 227 2.33 -9.50 -12.72
C PRO A 227 3.11 -8.91 -11.55
N THR A 228 2.84 -7.65 -11.26
CA THR A 228 3.32 -7.04 -10.04
C THR A 228 2.37 -7.54 -8.95
N PRO A 229 2.84 -8.27 -7.92
CA PRO A 229 1.92 -8.61 -6.84
C PRO A 229 1.36 -7.29 -6.32
N SER A 230 0.05 -7.20 -6.14
CA SER A 230 -0.67 -5.96 -5.87
C SER A 230 -1.58 -6.15 -4.67
N ASP A 231 -1.52 -5.28 -3.66
CA ASP A 231 -2.39 -5.41 -2.49
C ASP A 231 -3.89 -5.29 -2.84
N ALA A 232 -4.78 -5.35 -1.84
CA ALA A 232 -6.22 -5.28 -2.05
C ALA A 232 -6.68 -4.02 -2.81
N ASP A 233 -5.86 -2.96 -2.82
CA ASP A 233 -6.12 -1.68 -3.48
C ASP A 233 -5.53 -1.63 -4.90
N GLY A 234 -4.77 -2.64 -5.30
CA GLY A 234 -4.12 -2.74 -6.61
C GLY A 234 -2.66 -2.30 -6.65
N ASP A 235 -2.07 -1.99 -5.50
CA ASP A 235 -0.74 -1.39 -5.42
C ASP A 235 0.40 -2.40 -5.42
N PRO A 236 1.44 -2.21 -6.25
CA PRO A 236 2.65 -3.03 -6.26
C PRO A 236 3.25 -3.35 -4.88
N ILE A 237 3.09 -4.59 -4.45
CA ILE A 237 3.79 -5.25 -3.35
C ILE A 237 5.25 -5.46 -3.76
N GLN A 238 6.16 -4.85 -3.01
CA GLN A 238 7.59 -4.99 -3.23
C GLN A 238 8.16 -6.09 -2.33
N LYS A 239 8.82 -7.07 -2.96
CA LYS A 239 9.54 -8.17 -2.28
C LYS A 239 11.05 -8.01 -2.48
N LEU A 240 11.84 -8.37 -1.46
CA LEU A 240 13.31 -8.28 -1.52
C LEU A 240 13.94 -9.20 -2.56
N GLU A 241 13.32 -10.36 -2.82
CA GLU A 241 13.63 -11.21 -3.97
C GLU A 241 12.43 -11.34 -4.89
N ALA A 242 12.42 -10.55 -5.97
CA ALA A 242 11.65 -10.91 -7.15
C ALA A 242 12.37 -12.09 -7.82
N LYS A 243 11.99 -13.33 -7.52
CA LYS A 243 11.76 -14.22 -8.67
C LYS A 243 10.57 -13.57 -9.38
N PRO A 244 10.74 -12.89 -10.53
CA PRO A 244 9.60 -12.38 -11.26
C PRO A 244 8.67 -13.56 -11.47
N LEU A 245 7.47 -13.51 -10.89
CA LEU A 245 6.44 -14.48 -11.16
C LEU A 245 6.06 -14.25 -12.61
N THR A 246 6.67 -14.97 -13.54
CA THR A 246 6.46 -14.79 -14.98
C THR A 246 5.18 -15.48 -15.47
N ARG A 247 4.49 -16.23 -14.61
CA ARG A 247 3.36 -17.08 -15.02
C ARG A 247 2.20 -17.09 -14.03
N PHE A 248 0.99 -17.18 -14.58
CA PHE A 248 -0.27 -17.37 -13.86
C PHE A 248 -0.67 -18.84 -13.92
N THR A 249 -1.22 -19.40 -12.84
CA THR A 249 -1.60 -20.83 -12.80
C THR A 249 -3.06 -21.01 -12.40
N ARG A 250 -3.80 -21.84 -13.14
CA ARG A 250 -5.18 -22.21 -12.78
C ARG A 250 -5.55 -23.62 -13.21
N SER A 251 -6.46 -24.23 -12.47
CA SER A 251 -7.06 -25.51 -12.83
C SER A 251 -8.12 -25.33 -13.92
N VAL A 252 -8.14 -26.28 -14.86
CA VAL A 252 -9.17 -26.41 -15.89
C VAL A 252 -10.43 -27.02 -15.28
N GLY A 253 -11.59 -26.45 -15.62
CA GLY A 253 -12.89 -26.92 -15.14
C GLY A 253 -13.90 -27.14 -16.26
N ALA A 254 -15.07 -27.66 -15.87
CA ALA A 254 -16.27 -27.67 -16.71
C ALA A 254 -17.10 -26.42 -16.38
N HIS A 255 -17.36 -25.60 -17.39
CA HIS A 255 -18.08 -24.34 -17.22
C HIS A 255 -19.36 -24.35 -18.03
N LYS A 256 -20.47 -23.98 -17.38
CA LYS A 256 -21.75 -23.74 -18.06
C LYS A 256 -21.60 -22.59 -19.04
N TYR A 257 -22.31 -22.67 -20.16
CA TYR A 257 -22.39 -21.57 -21.11
C TYR A 257 -23.82 -21.38 -21.62
N ASP A 258 -24.08 -20.17 -22.09
CA ASP A 258 -25.33 -19.70 -22.68
C ASP A 258 -25.05 -19.06 -24.06
N THR A 259 -26.03 -18.34 -24.61
CA THR A 259 -25.89 -17.63 -25.88
C THR A 259 -24.80 -16.55 -25.87
N THR A 260 -24.53 -15.94 -24.73
CA THR A 260 -23.53 -14.86 -24.58
C THR A 260 -22.13 -15.42 -24.45
N THR A 261 -22.01 -16.53 -23.71
CA THR A 261 -20.75 -17.19 -23.35
C THR A 261 -20.43 -18.40 -24.24
N GLN A 262 -21.13 -18.52 -25.37
CA GLN A 262 -21.00 -19.63 -26.30
C GLN A 262 -19.53 -19.81 -26.72
N PRO A 263 -18.97 -21.02 -26.59
CA PRO A 263 -17.57 -21.27 -26.91
C PRO A 263 -17.34 -21.36 -28.42
N PRO A 264 -16.09 -21.17 -28.89
CA PRO A 264 -15.71 -21.36 -30.28
C PRO A 264 -16.09 -22.73 -30.85
N THR A 265 -16.29 -22.79 -32.17
CA THR A 265 -16.50 -24.05 -32.88
C THR A 265 -15.31 -25.00 -32.70
N GLY A 266 -15.58 -26.29 -32.48
CA GLY A 266 -14.55 -27.32 -32.28
C GLY A 266 -14.11 -27.52 -30.84
N THR A 267 -14.64 -26.74 -29.89
CA THR A 267 -14.43 -26.96 -28.45
C THR A 267 -15.22 -28.16 -27.94
N ILE A 268 -14.72 -28.80 -26.87
CA ILE A 268 -15.39 -29.95 -26.26
C ILE A 268 -16.53 -29.47 -25.38
N THR A 269 -17.75 -29.75 -25.82
CA THR A 269 -18.98 -29.46 -25.08
C THR A 269 -19.77 -30.73 -24.81
N ASP A 270 -20.37 -30.81 -23.63
CA ASP A 270 -21.29 -31.89 -23.28
C ASP A 270 -22.32 -31.39 -22.26
N ALA A 271 -23.43 -32.11 -22.14
CA ALA A 271 -24.43 -31.82 -21.14
C ALA A 271 -24.06 -32.49 -19.80
N LEU A 272 -23.89 -31.70 -18.75
CA LEU A 272 -23.70 -32.23 -17.39
C LEU A 272 -24.96 -32.03 -16.57
N ILE A 273 -25.33 -33.08 -15.83
CA ILE A 273 -26.36 -33.01 -14.81
C ILE A 273 -25.77 -32.37 -13.56
N THR A 274 -26.48 -31.38 -13.03
CA THR A 274 -26.18 -30.77 -11.73
C THR A 274 -27.43 -30.78 -10.85
N ASP A 275 -27.27 -31.11 -9.58
CA ASP A 275 -28.34 -31.06 -8.58
C ASP A 275 -28.66 -29.59 -8.23
N LYS A 276 -29.94 -29.20 -8.30
CA LYS A 276 -30.44 -27.89 -7.90
C LYS A 276 -31.66 -28.06 -6.97
N GLY A 277 -31.39 -28.29 -5.69
CA GLY A 277 -32.43 -28.68 -4.73
C GLY A 277 -32.80 -30.15 -4.91
N GLU A 278 -34.09 -30.46 -5.06
CA GLU A 278 -34.57 -31.82 -5.35
C GLU A 278 -34.58 -32.16 -6.85
N GLU A 279 -34.29 -31.19 -7.74
CA GLU A 279 -34.32 -31.38 -9.19
C GLU A 279 -32.92 -31.54 -9.80
N GLN A 280 -32.80 -32.44 -10.79
CA GLN A 280 -31.60 -32.60 -11.62
C GLN A 280 -31.75 -31.87 -12.94
N ILE A 281 -30.85 -30.91 -13.20
CA ILE A 281 -30.90 -30.08 -14.41
C ILE A 281 -29.73 -30.42 -15.31
N SER A 282 -30.03 -30.72 -16.57
CA SER A 282 -29.05 -30.88 -17.64
C SER A 282 -28.67 -29.51 -18.21
N SER A 283 -27.38 -29.19 -18.23
CA SER A 283 -26.88 -27.91 -18.77
C SER A 283 -25.70 -28.13 -19.71
N ALA A 284 -25.62 -27.33 -20.77
CA ALA A 284 -24.49 -27.37 -21.69
C ALA A 284 -23.24 -26.80 -21.00
N ASN A 285 -22.16 -27.57 -21.04
CA ASN A 285 -20.89 -27.22 -20.42
C ASN A 285 -19.75 -27.34 -21.45
N VAL A 286 -18.68 -26.59 -21.21
CA VAL A 286 -17.44 -26.62 -22.00
C VAL A 286 -16.24 -26.81 -21.08
N GLN A 287 -15.23 -27.54 -21.53
CA GLN A 287 -13.97 -27.68 -20.80
C GLN A 287 -13.08 -26.46 -21.10
N LYS A 288 -12.83 -25.64 -20.08
CA LYS A 288 -11.98 -24.45 -20.21
C LYS A 288 -11.29 -24.09 -18.91
N CYS A 289 -10.26 -23.26 -19.03
CA CYS A 289 -9.65 -22.53 -17.94
C CYS A 289 -9.95 -21.04 -18.11
N VAL A 290 -10.26 -20.33 -17.02
CA VAL A 290 -10.55 -18.89 -17.05
C VAL A 290 -9.55 -18.16 -16.17
N PHE A 291 -8.77 -17.27 -16.76
CA PHE A 291 -7.80 -16.40 -16.07
C PHE A 291 -8.36 -14.98 -15.99
N PRO A 292 -8.78 -14.50 -14.82
CA PRO A 292 -9.14 -13.09 -14.65
C PRO A 292 -7.85 -12.27 -14.58
N VAL A 293 -7.63 -11.35 -15.50
CA VAL A 293 -6.42 -10.53 -15.64
C VAL A 293 -6.74 -9.07 -15.38
N PHE A 294 -5.98 -8.44 -14.49
CA PHE A 294 -5.96 -7.00 -14.30
C PHE A 294 -4.88 -6.37 -15.19
N VAL A 295 -5.29 -5.41 -16.01
CA VAL A 295 -4.38 -4.68 -16.90
C VAL A 295 -3.66 -3.61 -16.10
N GLU A 296 -2.50 -3.95 -15.55
CA GLU A 296 -1.77 -3.10 -14.61
C GLU A 296 -1.30 -1.78 -15.22
N GLN A 297 -1.44 -0.68 -14.49
CA GLN A 297 -0.81 0.60 -14.85
C GLN A 297 0.72 0.47 -14.94
N ALA A 298 1.32 -0.41 -14.12
CA ALA A 298 2.76 -0.67 -14.14
C ALA A 298 3.27 -1.20 -15.49
N TRP A 299 2.41 -1.84 -16.29
CA TRP A 299 2.79 -2.34 -17.62
C TRP A 299 3.03 -1.21 -18.64
N LEU A 300 2.62 0.04 -18.34
CA LEU A 300 3.06 1.23 -19.10
C LEU A 300 4.58 1.36 -19.13
N PHE A 301 5.25 1.01 -18.02
CA PHE A 301 6.71 1.08 -17.93
C PHE A 301 7.41 -0.11 -18.62
N GLN A 302 6.67 -1.19 -18.94
CA GLN A 302 7.20 -2.40 -19.57
C GLN A 302 7.02 -2.40 -21.09
N GLY A 303 5.84 -2.00 -21.60
CA GLY A 303 5.55 -2.02 -23.05
C GLY A 303 5.01 -0.70 -23.63
N GLY A 304 5.06 0.41 -22.87
CA GLY A 304 4.70 1.75 -23.35
C GLY A 304 3.19 2.01 -23.36
N GLU A 305 2.75 3.08 -24.05
CA GLU A 305 1.36 3.59 -24.03
C GLU A 305 0.32 2.72 -24.77
N LYS A 306 0.80 1.75 -25.57
CA LYS A 306 -0.04 0.83 -26.36
C LYS A 306 0.55 -0.58 -26.29
N LEU A 307 -0.20 -1.52 -25.74
CA LEU A 307 0.20 -2.94 -25.66
C LEU A 307 -0.64 -3.79 -26.60
N GLU A 308 -0.03 -4.87 -27.09
CA GLU A 308 -0.72 -5.95 -27.76
C GLU A 308 -0.39 -7.25 -27.03
N ILE A 309 -1.27 -7.67 -26.12
CA ILE A 309 -0.98 -8.74 -25.17
C ILE A 309 -1.43 -10.08 -25.75
N ASN A 310 -0.50 -11.03 -25.90
CA ASN A 310 -0.82 -12.40 -26.30
C ASN A 310 -0.38 -13.41 -25.23
N PRO A 311 -1.19 -14.45 -24.95
CA PRO A 311 -0.85 -15.46 -23.96
C PRO A 311 -0.01 -16.60 -24.54
N ILE A 312 0.86 -17.16 -23.70
CA ILE A 312 1.61 -18.38 -23.94
C ILE A 312 1.19 -19.40 -22.90
N VAL A 313 0.79 -20.58 -23.33
CA VAL A 313 0.33 -21.66 -22.46
C VAL A 313 1.43 -22.69 -22.23
N TYR A 314 1.66 -23.06 -20.97
CA TYR A 314 2.59 -24.11 -20.57
C TYR A 314 1.83 -25.27 -19.91
N HIS A 315 2.11 -26.49 -20.39
CA HIS A 315 1.60 -27.70 -19.76
C HIS A 315 2.47 -28.92 -20.11
N PRO A 316 2.95 -29.71 -19.13
CA PRO A 316 3.95 -30.76 -19.35
C PRO A 316 3.44 -31.92 -20.21
N LYS A 317 2.12 -32.17 -20.21
CA LYS A 317 1.52 -33.30 -20.96
C LYS A 317 1.15 -32.95 -22.41
N ILE A 318 1.31 -31.69 -22.84
CA ILE A 318 1.05 -31.29 -24.23
C ILE A 318 2.31 -31.51 -25.07
N LYS A 319 2.16 -32.01 -26.31
CA LYS A 319 3.28 -32.44 -27.19
C LYS A 319 4.40 -31.41 -27.35
N LYS A 320 4.10 -30.11 -27.34
CA LYS A 320 5.09 -29.03 -27.46
C LYS A 320 5.49 -28.39 -26.14
N THR A 321 4.86 -28.78 -25.02
CA THR A 321 4.94 -28.24 -23.64
C THR A 321 4.69 -26.74 -23.48
N LYS A 322 4.80 -25.98 -24.57
CA LYS A 322 4.55 -24.56 -24.78
C LYS A 322 3.66 -24.40 -26.02
N ILE A 323 2.62 -23.57 -25.90
CA ILE A 323 1.74 -23.19 -27.02
C ILE A 323 1.66 -21.66 -27.03
N ASP A 324 2.14 -21.05 -28.10
CA ASP A 324 2.00 -19.62 -28.34
C ASP A 324 0.63 -19.36 -28.97
N LEU A 325 -0.20 -18.52 -28.32
CA LEU A 325 -1.53 -18.16 -28.80
C LEU A 325 -1.46 -16.78 -29.50
N ASP A 326 -0.65 -16.69 -30.55
CA ASP A 326 -0.39 -15.45 -31.28
C ASP A 326 -1.66 -14.91 -31.99
N ASP A 327 -2.64 -15.76 -32.26
CA ASP A 327 -3.94 -15.37 -32.83
C ASP A 327 -4.91 -14.75 -31.79
N CYS A 328 -4.55 -14.76 -30.50
CA CYS A 328 -5.39 -14.28 -29.39
C CYS A 328 -4.78 -13.02 -28.74
N VAL A 329 -4.90 -11.88 -29.43
CA VAL A 329 -4.29 -10.61 -29.00
C VAL A 329 -5.30 -9.69 -28.33
N LEU A 330 -4.97 -9.20 -27.14
CA LEU A 330 -5.69 -8.14 -26.44
C LEU A 330 -5.01 -6.78 -26.69
N LYS A 331 -5.75 -5.81 -27.21
CA LYS A 331 -5.23 -4.47 -27.49
C LYS A 331 -5.50 -3.54 -26.30
N VAL A 332 -4.45 -2.91 -25.77
CA VAL A 332 -4.54 -1.99 -24.64
C VAL A 332 -3.97 -0.62 -25.04
N SER A 333 -4.61 0.46 -24.60
CA SER A 333 -4.08 1.81 -24.73
C SER A 333 -4.56 2.73 -23.62
N LYS A 334 -3.87 3.85 -23.37
CA LYS A 334 -4.27 4.86 -22.37
C LYS A 334 -5.69 5.39 -22.59
N ASP A 335 -6.10 5.57 -23.85
CA ASP A 335 -7.42 6.10 -24.23
C ASP A 335 -8.44 4.99 -24.55
N GLY A 336 -8.16 3.75 -24.13
CA GLY A 336 -9.05 2.61 -24.39
C GLY A 336 -10.33 2.64 -23.56
N VAL A 337 -11.22 1.68 -23.81
CA VAL A 337 -12.45 1.53 -23.04
C VAL A 337 -12.14 0.82 -21.71
N LEU A 338 -12.42 1.47 -20.59
CA LEU A 338 -12.26 0.86 -19.26
C LEU A 338 -13.29 -0.26 -19.03
N LYS A 339 -12.82 -1.49 -18.80
CA LYS A 339 -13.66 -2.63 -18.42
C LYS A 339 -13.69 -2.76 -16.90
N LYS A 340 -14.85 -2.45 -16.31
CA LYS A 340 -15.08 -2.64 -14.87
C LYS A 340 -14.98 -4.12 -14.52
N GLY A 341 -14.37 -4.43 -13.39
CA GLY A 341 -14.41 -5.76 -12.80
C GLY A 341 -13.94 -5.75 -11.35
N GLU A 342 -13.82 -6.95 -10.79
CA GLU A 342 -13.60 -7.16 -9.35
C GLU A 342 -12.11 -7.19 -8.96
N LEU A 343 -11.21 -7.20 -9.94
CA LEU A 343 -9.78 -7.21 -9.69
C LEU A 343 -9.24 -5.78 -9.56
N THR A 344 -8.54 -5.53 -8.46
CA THR A 344 -7.69 -4.34 -8.27
C THR A 344 -6.23 -4.61 -8.67
N GLY A 345 -5.84 -5.88 -8.76
CA GLY A 345 -4.51 -6.33 -9.17
C GLY A 345 -4.47 -7.82 -9.49
N ASN A 346 -3.31 -8.35 -9.88
CA ASN A 346 -3.16 -9.73 -10.34
C ASN A 346 -2.90 -10.76 -9.19
N ASN A 347 -2.96 -10.32 -7.93
CA ASN A 347 -2.72 -11.16 -6.75
C ASN A 347 -3.60 -12.41 -6.59
N PRO A 348 -4.92 -12.40 -6.89
CA PRO A 348 -5.74 -13.61 -6.77
C PRO A 348 -5.41 -14.69 -7.82
N MET A 349 -4.56 -14.40 -8.82
CA MET A 349 -4.03 -15.42 -9.75
C MET A 349 -2.80 -16.17 -9.22
N LEU A 350 -2.29 -15.81 -8.04
CA LEU A 350 -1.16 -16.48 -7.39
C LEU A 350 -1.59 -17.45 -6.27
N GLN A 351 -2.82 -17.35 -5.77
CA GLN A 351 -3.36 -18.28 -4.78
C GLN A 351 -3.89 -19.55 -5.45
N GLY A 352 -2.99 -20.50 -5.65
CA GLY A 352 -3.35 -21.90 -5.54
C GLY A 352 -3.48 -22.29 -4.06
N GLU A 353 -4.50 -21.81 -3.35
CA GLU A 353 -4.85 -22.40 -2.06
C GLU A 353 -5.52 -23.76 -2.33
N ALA A 354 -4.68 -24.79 -2.38
CA ALA A 354 -5.08 -26.04 -1.77
C ALA A 354 -5.15 -25.78 -0.27
N GLU A 355 -6.32 -26.03 0.34
CA GLU A 355 -6.38 -26.36 1.76
C GLU A 355 -5.40 -27.53 1.97
N LYS A 356 -4.21 -27.22 2.48
CA LYS A 356 -3.25 -28.21 2.95
C LYS A 356 -3.55 -28.46 4.41
N ASP A 357 -4.36 -29.46 4.69
CA ASP A 357 -4.18 -30.22 5.91
C ASP A 357 -2.84 -30.95 5.81
N GLY A 358 -1.85 -30.53 6.61
CA GLY A 358 -0.62 -31.28 6.84
C GLY A 358 0.67 -30.77 6.18
N ALA A 359 0.92 -29.46 6.15
CA ALA A 359 2.30 -28.95 6.06
C ALA A 359 2.82 -28.63 7.49
N PRO A 360 4.13 -28.84 7.77
CA PRO A 360 4.71 -28.48 9.07
C PRO A 360 4.43 -27.01 9.36
N GLU A 361 4.10 -26.67 10.61
CA GLU A 361 3.78 -25.30 11.05
C GLU A 361 4.76 -24.29 10.43
N ASP A 362 4.28 -23.48 9.47
CA ASP A 362 5.03 -22.32 8.98
C ASP A 362 5.30 -21.44 10.20
N LYS A 363 6.58 -21.32 10.57
CA LYS A 363 7.03 -20.47 11.68
C LYS A 363 6.48 -19.06 11.42
N LYS A 364 5.57 -18.59 12.28
CA LYS A 364 4.88 -17.31 12.11
C LYS A 364 5.92 -16.19 12.02
N LYS A 365 6.08 -15.61 10.83
CA LYS A 365 7.10 -14.57 10.55
C LYS A 365 6.78 -13.27 11.29
N ILE A 366 7.83 -12.53 11.64
CA ILE A 366 7.71 -11.24 12.34
C ILE A 366 7.34 -10.15 11.34
N ASN A 367 6.37 -9.29 11.69
CA ASN A 367 6.06 -8.08 10.93
C ASN A 367 6.65 -6.86 11.63
N PHE A 368 7.16 -5.87 10.90
CA PHE A 368 7.71 -4.65 11.50
C PHE A 368 6.86 -3.44 11.12
N THR A 369 6.76 -2.47 12.02
CA THR A 369 6.26 -1.13 11.70
C THR A 369 7.29 -0.08 12.10
N PHE A 370 7.63 0.82 11.18
CA PHE A 370 8.60 1.89 11.39
C PHE A 370 7.99 3.26 11.13
N GLY A 371 7.99 4.14 12.14
CA GLY A 371 7.80 5.57 11.94
C GLY A 371 9.13 6.28 11.70
N VAL A 372 9.35 6.85 10.53
CA VAL A 372 10.60 7.54 10.16
C VAL A 372 10.34 9.05 10.08
N PHE A 373 11.09 9.85 10.85
CA PHE A 373 10.88 11.29 10.99
C PHE A 373 12.17 12.04 10.66
N ILE A 374 12.16 12.83 9.59
CA ILE A 374 13.34 13.56 9.10
C ILE A 374 13.11 15.06 9.22
N ASP A 375 13.90 15.74 10.04
CA ASP A 375 13.71 17.17 10.30
C ASP A 375 14.21 18.10 9.17
N GLY A 376 13.76 19.35 9.20
CA GLY A 376 14.18 20.43 8.31
C GLY A 376 15.59 20.91 8.59
N THR A 377 16.16 21.70 7.68
CA THR A 377 17.55 22.18 7.82
C THR A 377 17.73 23.04 9.04
N LEU A 378 18.85 22.86 9.74
CA LEU A 378 19.15 23.56 10.99
C LEU A 378 18.11 23.24 12.08
N ASN A 379 17.29 22.20 11.96
CA ASN A 379 16.47 21.71 13.07
C ASN A 379 17.08 20.47 13.68
N ASN A 380 17.18 20.48 15.00
CA ASN A 380 17.60 19.32 15.76
C ASN A 380 16.81 19.27 17.07
N MET A 381 15.88 18.32 17.17
CA MET A 381 15.08 18.05 18.36
C MET A 381 15.92 17.95 19.64
N TYR A 382 17.08 17.28 19.59
CA TYR A 382 17.91 17.09 20.78
C TYR A 382 18.52 18.41 21.26
N ASN A 383 19.01 19.24 20.34
CA ASN A 383 19.52 20.58 20.65
C ASN A 383 18.43 21.45 21.29
N THR A 384 17.21 21.43 20.73
CA THR A 384 16.07 22.14 21.30
C THR A 384 15.70 21.64 22.70
N ILE A 385 15.68 20.32 22.92
CA ILE A 385 15.37 19.72 24.24
C ILE A 385 16.44 20.11 25.28
N SER A 386 17.72 20.07 24.90
CA SER A 386 18.83 20.50 25.76
C SER A 386 18.68 21.98 26.15
N ARG A 387 18.33 22.86 25.20
CA ARG A 387 18.04 24.27 25.49
C ARG A 387 16.87 24.44 26.46
N GLN A 388 15.72 23.83 26.15
CA GLN A 388 14.52 23.97 26.97
C GLN A 388 14.73 23.43 28.39
N SER A 389 15.50 22.36 28.54
CA SER A 389 15.87 21.78 29.85
C SER A 389 16.73 22.74 30.66
N TRP A 390 17.70 23.38 30.00
CA TRP A 390 18.55 24.38 30.62
C TRP A 390 17.76 25.64 31.03
N GLU A 391 16.88 26.15 30.16
CA GLU A 391 15.98 27.27 30.48
C GLU A 391 15.13 26.96 31.72
N ASP A 392 14.57 25.76 31.78
CA ASP A 392 13.77 25.31 32.92
C ASP A 392 14.57 25.27 34.23
N ASP A 393 15.83 24.82 34.18
CA ASP A 393 16.73 24.84 35.32
C ASP A 393 17.05 26.28 35.78
N GLN A 394 17.32 27.20 34.84
CA GLN A 394 17.57 28.61 35.19
C GLN A 394 16.33 29.28 35.80
N ILE A 395 15.14 29.01 35.27
CA ILE A 395 13.88 29.52 35.83
C ILE A 395 13.68 28.97 37.25
N LYS A 396 13.86 27.67 37.46
CA LYS A 396 13.77 27.05 38.80
C LYS A 396 14.78 27.67 39.78
N LYS A 397 16.02 27.92 39.36
CA LYS A 397 17.04 28.58 40.19
C LYS A 397 16.66 30.02 40.53
N LYS A 398 16.18 30.80 39.55
CA LYS A 398 15.72 32.18 39.74
C LYS A 398 14.56 32.28 40.73
N TYR A 399 13.67 31.28 40.73
CA TYR A 399 12.47 31.23 41.57
C TYR A 399 12.53 30.15 42.66
N ALA A 400 13.73 29.78 43.13
CA ALA A 400 13.92 28.69 44.08
C ALA A 400 13.21 28.88 45.43
N SER A 401 12.88 30.12 45.79
CA SER A 401 12.14 30.47 47.00
C SER A 401 10.61 30.31 46.90
N LEU A 402 10.08 30.06 45.69
CA LEU A 402 8.63 29.88 45.46
C LEU A 402 8.20 28.42 45.62
N SER A 403 6.89 28.19 45.74
CA SER A 403 6.34 26.83 45.77
C SER A 403 6.58 26.09 44.44
N TYR A 404 6.53 24.75 44.47
CA TYR A 404 6.70 23.93 43.27
C TYR A 404 5.70 24.30 42.16
N GLU A 405 4.43 24.54 42.52
CA GLU A 405 3.38 24.90 41.57
C GLU A 405 3.64 26.26 40.91
N GLU A 406 4.13 27.23 41.67
CA GLU A 406 4.52 28.55 41.15
C GLU A 406 5.75 28.45 40.24
N GLN A 407 6.76 27.67 40.62
CA GLN A 407 7.93 27.40 39.78
C GLN A 407 7.51 26.78 38.43
N GLN A 408 6.58 25.82 38.44
CA GLN A 408 6.02 25.23 37.22
C GLN A 408 5.24 26.25 36.37
N ARG A 409 4.52 27.19 37.01
CA ARG A 409 3.81 28.25 36.31
C ARG A 409 4.78 29.20 35.59
N TYR A 410 5.88 29.58 36.23
CA TYR A 410 6.94 30.39 35.61
C TYR A 410 7.68 29.63 34.50
N GLY A 411 7.96 28.33 34.69
CA GLY A 411 8.55 27.48 33.65
C GLY A 411 7.67 27.32 32.40
N LYS A 412 6.36 27.51 32.53
CA LYS A 412 5.41 27.49 31.39
C LYS A 412 5.13 28.88 30.80
N ASN A 413 5.70 29.96 31.36
CA ASN A 413 5.50 31.31 30.86
C ASN A 413 6.51 31.63 29.73
N PRO A 414 6.06 31.86 28.48
CA PRO A 414 7.00 32.08 27.38
C PRO A 414 7.81 33.37 27.52
N GLU A 415 7.27 34.43 28.14
CA GLU A 415 8.04 35.66 28.37
C GLU A 415 9.22 35.44 29.32
N GLU A 416 9.03 34.63 30.37
CA GLU A 416 10.13 34.32 31.29
C GLU A 416 11.18 33.43 30.63
N ARG A 417 10.77 32.49 29.77
CA ARG A 417 11.70 31.71 28.95
C ARG A 417 12.52 32.60 28.01
N LEU A 418 11.87 33.51 27.29
CA LEU A 418 12.55 34.48 26.42
C LEU A 418 13.51 35.38 27.21
N LYS A 419 13.11 35.85 28.40
CA LYS A 419 14.01 36.63 29.27
C LYS A 419 15.22 35.82 29.70
N VAL A 420 15.05 34.56 30.07
CA VAL A 420 16.17 33.68 30.45
C VAL A 420 17.10 33.43 29.26
N ALA A 421 16.55 33.13 28.08
CA ALA A 421 17.31 32.99 26.85
C ALA A 421 18.09 34.28 26.51
N ALA A 422 17.43 35.45 26.54
CA ALA A 422 18.02 36.75 26.21
C ALA A 422 19.04 37.26 27.25
N SER A 423 18.77 37.09 28.56
CA SER A 423 19.67 37.50 29.65
C SER A 423 21.04 36.80 29.62
N SER A 424 21.15 35.76 28.80
CA SER A 424 22.29 34.86 28.74
C SER A 424 23.07 34.96 27.43
N GLN A 425 22.59 35.73 26.43
CA GLN A 425 23.39 36.03 25.23
C GLN A 425 24.72 36.73 25.59
N ASP A 426 24.72 37.55 26.65
CA ASP A 426 25.92 38.19 27.20
C ASP A 426 26.62 37.37 28.31
N GLN A 427 25.93 36.40 28.94
CA GLN A 427 26.45 35.63 30.09
C GLN A 427 26.93 34.22 29.78
N ILE A 428 27.01 33.82 28.51
CA ILE A 428 27.96 32.77 28.12
C ILE A 428 29.38 33.37 28.11
N GLY A 429 29.83 33.76 29.31
CA GLY A 429 31.23 34.02 29.68
C GLY A 429 31.54 35.19 30.61
N LYS A 430 32.06 34.90 31.81
CA LYS A 430 33.42 35.37 32.10
C LYS A 430 34.36 34.53 31.22
N ALA A 431 35.20 35.19 30.44
CA ALA A 431 35.93 34.68 29.27
C ALA A 431 36.81 33.41 29.42
N ARG A 432 36.81 32.71 30.56
CA ARG A 432 37.61 31.49 30.78
C ARG A 432 36.80 30.21 31.04
N GLU A 433 35.48 30.28 31.23
CA GLU A 433 34.66 29.09 31.54
C GLU A 433 33.50 28.84 30.57
N SER A 434 33.20 29.77 29.67
CA SER A 434 32.09 29.65 28.74
C SER A 434 32.50 29.09 27.39
N LYS A 435 32.28 27.81 27.16
CA LYS A 435 32.62 27.16 25.87
C LYS A 435 31.61 27.38 24.73
N TYR A 436 30.45 28.01 24.96
CA TYR A 436 29.33 27.96 23.99
C TYR A 436 28.75 29.33 23.63
N LYS A 437 29.41 30.12 22.79
CA LYS A 437 28.80 31.36 22.28
C LYS A 437 27.59 31.05 21.39
N TYR A 438 26.45 31.71 21.65
CA TYR A 438 25.30 31.75 20.73
C TYR A 438 25.70 32.51 19.45
N ASP A 439 25.36 31.94 18.30
CA ASP A 439 25.38 32.58 16.98
C ASP A 439 23.95 32.53 16.42
N GLU A 440 23.47 33.58 15.76
CA GLU A 440 22.05 33.71 15.38
C GLU A 440 21.60 32.67 14.33
N ASP A 441 22.54 31.98 13.67
CA ASP A 441 22.31 31.05 12.56
C ASP A 441 22.59 29.57 12.90
N ASN A 442 22.12 29.07 14.06
CA ASN A 442 22.32 27.66 14.45
C ASN A 442 21.05 26.96 14.96
N SER A 443 21.07 25.63 14.99
CA SER A 443 19.92 24.77 15.31
C SER A 443 19.43 24.80 16.75
N TYR A 444 20.27 25.30 17.67
CA TYR A 444 19.94 25.44 19.07
C TYR A 444 18.93 26.56 19.32
N GLU A 445 18.86 27.54 18.41
CA GLU A 445 17.94 28.68 18.50
C GLU A 445 16.50 28.33 18.07
N ASN A 446 16.28 27.17 17.46
CA ASN A 446 14.98 26.76 16.94
C ASN A 446 14.13 26.04 18.00
N ASP A 447 12.81 26.16 17.90
CA ASP A 447 11.85 25.30 18.63
C ASP A 447 11.65 23.97 17.89
N LEU A 448 10.85 23.07 18.45
CA LEU A 448 10.56 21.77 17.85
C LEU A 448 9.78 21.94 16.55
N SER A 449 10.21 21.19 15.53
CA SER A 449 9.47 21.03 14.29
C SER A 449 8.28 20.08 14.46
N ASN A 450 7.33 20.14 13.52
CA ASN A 450 6.20 19.23 13.50
C ASN A 450 6.62 17.75 13.37
N PRO A 451 7.60 17.35 12.51
CA PRO A 451 8.15 15.99 12.54
C PRO A 451 8.74 15.57 13.89
N ALA A 452 9.47 16.45 14.57
CA ALA A 452 10.02 16.15 15.91
C ALA A 452 8.90 15.96 16.95
N ILE A 453 7.85 16.79 16.91
CA ILE A 453 6.68 16.64 17.78
C ILE A 453 5.96 15.31 17.50
N LEU A 454 5.79 14.94 16.23
CA LEU A 454 5.18 13.66 15.85
C LEU A 454 6.02 12.48 16.33
N PHE A 455 7.35 12.50 16.17
CA PHE A 455 8.25 11.46 16.67
C PHE A 455 8.10 11.24 18.19
N LYS A 456 8.03 12.33 18.97
CA LYS A 456 7.84 12.26 20.44
C LYS A 456 6.52 11.60 20.83
N ASN A 457 5.49 11.69 19.98
CA ASN A 457 4.15 11.18 20.24
C ASN A 457 3.80 9.90 19.45
N TYR A 458 4.69 9.42 18.58
CA TYR A 458 4.53 8.15 17.89
C TYR A 458 4.73 6.98 18.86
N LEU A 459 3.79 6.05 18.88
CA LEU A 459 3.77 4.92 19.81
C LEU A 459 4.64 3.77 19.29
N ASP A 460 5.76 3.54 19.98
CA ASP A 460 6.63 2.40 19.80
C ASP A 460 6.24 1.23 20.71
N ASP A 461 6.62 0.03 20.31
CA ASP A 461 6.43 -1.22 21.04
C ASP A 461 7.49 -2.22 20.59
N PRO A 462 8.76 -2.00 20.99
CA PRO A 462 9.87 -2.86 20.60
C PRO A 462 9.79 -4.24 21.25
N THR A 463 8.97 -4.41 22.30
CA THR A 463 8.81 -5.65 23.07
C THR A 463 7.87 -6.66 22.41
N ASN A 464 7.10 -6.24 21.41
CA ASN A 464 6.20 -7.14 20.69
C ASN A 464 7.00 -8.09 19.79
N THR A 465 6.90 -9.40 20.03
CA THR A 465 7.70 -10.42 19.33
C THR A 465 7.15 -10.81 17.96
N SER A 466 5.91 -10.42 17.62
CA SER A 466 5.29 -10.73 16.32
C SER A 466 5.08 -9.49 15.44
N ASN A 467 4.88 -8.32 16.07
CA ASN A 467 4.67 -7.05 15.38
C ASN A 467 5.40 -5.88 16.09
N PRO A 468 6.74 -5.93 16.22
CA PRO A 468 7.50 -4.84 16.82
C PRO A 468 7.29 -3.52 16.08
N ARG A 469 7.12 -2.45 16.88
CA ARG A 469 6.96 -1.09 16.36
C ARG A 469 8.09 -0.21 16.81
N PHE A 470 8.71 0.46 15.86
CA PHE A 470 9.86 1.33 16.08
C PHE A 470 9.61 2.72 15.53
N LYS A 471 10.36 3.68 16.05
CA LYS A 471 10.45 5.02 15.52
C LYS A 471 11.91 5.41 15.34
N ILE A 472 12.18 6.16 14.28
CA ILE A 472 13.51 6.61 13.87
C ILE A 472 13.39 8.12 13.65
N TYR A 473 14.25 8.86 14.33
CA TYR A 473 14.40 10.29 14.11
C TYR A 473 15.75 10.56 13.47
N THR A 474 15.76 11.41 12.45
CA THR A 474 16.98 11.99 11.90
C THR A 474 16.86 13.51 11.91
N GLU A 475 17.92 14.14 12.40
CA GLU A 475 18.09 15.58 12.44
C GLU A 475 18.18 16.21 11.06
N GLY A 476 17.97 17.53 11.04
CA GLY A 476 18.07 18.36 9.87
C GLY A 476 19.41 18.29 9.17
N MET A 477 19.42 18.57 7.86
CA MET A 477 20.69 18.83 7.19
C MET A 477 21.36 20.08 7.77
N GLY A 478 22.69 20.05 7.84
CA GLY A 478 23.48 21.13 8.43
C GLY A 478 23.54 21.15 9.95
N THR A 479 23.02 20.13 10.65
CA THR A 479 23.15 19.98 12.11
C THR A 479 23.98 18.76 12.48
N ASN A 480 24.57 18.76 13.66
CA ASN A 480 25.21 17.55 14.17
C ASN A 480 24.22 16.58 14.79
N THR A 481 24.53 15.28 14.68
CA THR A 481 23.79 14.22 15.39
C THR A 481 24.44 14.11 16.75
N LEU A 482 23.68 14.11 17.85
CA LEU A 482 24.23 13.67 19.13
C LEU A 482 24.85 12.28 18.91
N ALA A 483 26.18 12.23 18.94
CA ALA A 483 26.94 11.03 18.64
C ALA A 483 26.87 10.11 19.85
N ASP A 484 25.81 9.33 19.93
CA ASP A 484 25.81 8.01 20.55
C ASP A 484 24.56 7.26 20.06
N GLU A 485 24.74 6.16 19.34
CA GLU A 485 23.68 5.24 18.89
C GLU A 485 22.75 4.79 20.05
N LYS A 486 23.21 4.94 21.31
CA LYS A 486 22.46 4.65 22.54
C LYS A 486 21.51 5.76 23.02
N SER A 487 21.69 7.00 22.56
CA SER A 487 20.93 8.18 23.04
C SER A 487 19.62 8.41 22.28
N ILE A 488 19.52 7.93 21.03
CA ILE A 488 18.34 8.01 20.17
C ILE A 488 17.18 7.12 20.70
N GLU A 489 17.49 6.13 21.53
CA GLU A 489 16.53 5.13 22.03
C GLU A 489 15.85 5.51 23.36
N GLN A 490 16.30 6.56 24.03
CA GLN A 490 15.67 6.99 25.28
C GLN A 490 14.50 7.93 24.97
N LYS A 491 13.38 7.78 25.70
CA LYS A 491 12.25 8.72 25.70
C LYS A 491 12.67 10.03 26.35
N VAL A 492 13.61 10.76 25.73
CA VAL A 492 14.26 11.86 26.41
C VAL A 492 13.37 13.10 26.35
N GLU A 493 12.73 13.40 27.47
CA GLU A 493 12.01 14.66 27.68
C GLU A 493 12.93 15.76 28.24
N THR A 494 14.10 15.38 28.77
CA THR A 494 15.08 16.28 29.40
C THR A 494 16.52 15.88 29.07
N LEU A 495 17.34 16.82 28.59
CA LEU A 495 18.76 16.59 28.29
C LEU A 495 19.66 17.60 29.03
N PRO A 496 20.86 17.19 29.50
CA PRO A 496 21.87 18.10 30.01
C PRO A 496 22.39 19.05 28.91
N LEU A 497 22.93 20.21 29.31
CA LEU A 497 23.52 21.17 28.36
C LEU A 497 24.81 20.62 27.73
N GLU A 498 25.50 19.71 28.40
CA GLU A 498 26.73 19.06 27.94
C GLU A 498 26.49 18.15 26.72
N ASN A 499 25.23 17.76 26.48
CA ASN A 499 24.79 17.04 25.29
C ASN A 499 24.52 17.97 24.10
N TYR A 500 24.96 19.22 24.15
CA TYR A 500 24.94 20.08 22.97
C TYR A 500 26.14 19.79 22.07
N GLU A 501 25.86 19.55 20.79
CA GLU A 501 26.87 19.50 19.74
C GLU A 501 26.68 20.65 18.75
N LYS A 502 27.76 21.40 18.51
CA LYS A 502 27.77 22.52 17.57
C LYS A 502 27.49 22.01 16.16
N ASP A 503 26.67 22.73 15.39
CA ASP A 503 26.36 22.39 14.00
C ASP A 503 27.60 22.25 13.10
N ASP A 504 27.51 21.34 12.12
CA ASP A 504 28.56 21.15 11.12
C ASP A 504 28.68 22.37 10.20
N VAL A 505 29.90 22.85 9.99
CA VAL A 505 30.17 23.97 9.08
C VAL A 505 29.99 23.47 7.64
N VAL A 506 29.00 24.00 6.94
CA VAL A 506 28.83 23.80 5.50
C VAL A 506 29.95 24.55 4.76
N GLN A 507 31.15 23.96 4.67
CA GLN A 507 32.28 24.53 3.94
C GLN A 507 32.14 24.35 2.42
N GLY A 508 32.04 25.47 1.70
CA GLY A 508 32.59 25.62 0.35
C GLY A 508 31.84 24.96 -0.81
N THR A 509 32.23 25.37 -2.03
CA THR A 509 31.52 25.20 -3.30
C THR A 509 31.37 23.74 -3.75
N GLY A 510 30.30 23.11 -3.27
CA GLY A 510 29.88 21.75 -3.62
C GLY A 510 28.66 21.34 -2.77
N PHE A 511 27.71 22.27 -2.61
CA PHE A 511 26.52 22.11 -1.76
C PHE A 511 25.70 20.89 -2.23
N GLY A 512 25.74 19.80 -1.45
CA GLY A 512 25.07 18.54 -1.76
C GLY A 512 25.94 17.28 -1.60
N GLN A 513 27.27 17.41 -1.52
CA GLN A 513 28.18 16.29 -1.26
C GLN A 513 28.83 16.40 0.13
N GLY A 514 28.53 15.46 1.02
CA GLY A 514 29.14 15.33 2.36
C GLY A 514 28.22 14.67 3.41
N ASN A 515 28.75 14.46 4.63
CA ASN A 515 28.12 13.77 5.78
C ASN A 515 26.89 14.50 6.40
N ALA A 516 26.40 15.57 5.76
CA ALA A 516 25.26 16.37 6.21
C ALA A 516 24.24 16.66 5.08
N GLY A 517 24.33 15.92 3.96
CA GLY A 517 23.42 16.02 2.82
C GLY A 517 22.18 15.12 2.91
N ILE A 518 21.24 15.26 1.96
CA ILE A 518 20.01 14.45 1.88
C ILE A 518 20.33 12.96 1.87
N ILE A 519 21.23 12.55 0.97
CA ILE A 519 21.60 11.14 0.76
C ILE A 519 22.14 10.50 2.04
N ASP A 520 22.96 11.22 2.80
CA ASP A 520 23.57 10.72 4.03
C ASP A 520 22.57 10.61 5.18
N ARG A 521 21.63 11.56 5.31
CA ARG A 521 20.50 11.46 6.26
C ARG A 521 19.55 10.30 5.92
N VAL A 522 19.32 10.05 4.63
CA VAL A 522 18.56 8.90 4.15
C VAL A 522 19.27 7.60 4.50
N GLU A 523 20.56 7.48 4.20
CA GLU A 523 21.36 6.31 4.54
C GLU A 523 21.37 6.02 6.05
N ARG A 524 21.50 7.05 6.89
CA ARG A 524 21.35 6.90 8.35
C ARG A 524 19.99 6.32 8.75
N ALA A 525 18.90 6.87 8.22
CA ALA A 525 17.56 6.36 8.52
C ALA A 525 17.39 4.89 8.07
N VAL A 526 17.91 4.54 6.89
CA VAL A 526 17.89 3.17 6.36
C VAL A 526 18.73 2.23 7.22
N LYS A 527 19.93 2.64 7.64
CA LYS A 527 20.79 1.85 8.52
C LYS A 527 20.13 1.59 9.87
N LEU A 528 19.57 2.62 10.51
CA LEU A 528 18.85 2.46 11.78
C LEU A 528 17.64 1.52 11.66
N MET A 529 16.95 1.54 10.52
CA MET A 529 15.87 0.60 10.24
C MET A 529 16.40 -0.83 10.09
N ALA A 530 17.47 -1.02 9.31
CA ALA A 530 18.10 -2.33 9.11
C ALA A 530 18.65 -2.89 10.43
N ASP A 531 19.34 -2.09 11.24
CA ASP A 531 19.90 -2.49 12.53
C ASP A 531 18.81 -3.03 13.48
N LYS A 532 17.63 -2.41 13.49
CA LYS A 532 16.48 -2.86 14.29
C LYS A 532 15.87 -4.17 13.80
N ILE A 533 15.91 -4.43 12.49
CA ILE A 533 15.49 -5.72 11.90
C ILE A 533 16.53 -6.80 12.24
N ILE A 534 17.81 -6.50 12.04
CA ILE A 534 18.94 -7.40 12.29
C ILE A 534 18.99 -7.80 13.77
N ALA A 535 18.73 -6.87 14.68
CA ALA A 535 18.71 -7.12 16.12
C ALA A 535 17.67 -8.17 16.57
N MET A 536 16.63 -8.45 15.76
CA MET A 536 15.64 -9.49 16.06
C MET A 536 16.13 -10.91 15.73
N ASN A 537 17.26 -11.04 15.03
CA ASN A 537 17.91 -12.32 14.74
C ASN A 537 16.99 -13.35 14.04
N GLU A 538 16.17 -12.89 13.09
CA GLU A 538 15.33 -13.72 12.23
C GLU A 538 15.77 -13.55 10.77
N SER A 539 15.91 -14.67 10.05
CA SER A 539 16.32 -14.70 8.63
C SER A 539 15.16 -14.49 7.66
N GLU A 540 13.92 -14.72 8.11
CA GLU A 540 12.71 -14.55 7.32
C GLU A 540 11.70 -13.67 8.05
N VAL A 541 11.47 -12.50 7.48
CA VAL A 541 10.55 -11.48 7.98
C VAL A 541 9.28 -11.49 7.12
N GLY A 542 8.14 -11.18 7.72
CA GLY A 542 6.87 -11.05 7.02
C GLY A 542 6.79 -9.70 6.32
N THR A 543 6.02 -8.79 6.89
CA THR A 543 5.73 -7.46 6.34
C THR A 543 6.51 -6.38 7.06
N ILE A 544 7.16 -5.49 6.32
CA ILE A 544 7.73 -4.23 6.82
C ILE A 544 6.77 -3.09 6.42
N THR A 545 6.19 -2.42 7.41
CA THR A 545 5.33 -1.24 7.23
C THR A 545 6.10 0.01 7.60
N VAL A 546 6.02 1.05 6.77
CA VAL A 546 6.73 2.31 6.95
C VAL A 546 5.75 3.48 6.90
N ASP A 547 5.83 4.34 7.91
CA ASP A 547 5.21 5.66 7.94
C ASP A 547 6.31 6.70 7.95
N VAL A 548 6.39 7.54 6.93
CA VAL A 548 7.49 8.50 6.76
C VAL A 548 6.98 9.93 6.89
N PHE A 549 7.75 10.76 7.60
CA PHE A 549 7.46 12.16 7.82
C PHE A 549 8.70 13.01 7.52
N GLY A 550 8.49 14.19 6.97
CA GLY A 550 9.58 15.14 6.86
C GLY A 550 9.15 16.58 6.68
N PHE A 551 10.02 17.50 7.06
CA PHE A 551 9.84 18.94 6.89
C PHE A 551 10.93 19.52 6.00
N SER A 552 10.56 20.41 5.07
CA SER A 552 11.49 21.15 4.24
C SER A 552 12.34 20.22 3.38
N ARG A 553 13.64 20.32 3.58
CA ARG A 553 14.68 19.47 3.05
C ARG A 553 14.58 18.05 3.62
N GLY A 554 14.14 17.89 4.88
CA GLY A 554 13.75 16.60 5.45
C GLY A 554 12.54 15.96 4.76
N ALA A 555 11.61 16.73 4.21
CA ALA A 555 10.54 16.18 3.36
C ALA A 555 11.10 15.67 2.02
N ALA A 556 12.10 16.35 1.43
CA ALA A 556 12.80 15.83 0.27
C ALA A 556 13.57 14.54 0.61
N SER A 557 14.23 14.49 1.77
CA SER A 557 14.84 13.27 2.32
C SER A 557 13.81 12.16 2.56
N ALA A 558 12.60 12.46 3.04
CA ALA A 558 11.54 11.47 3.21
C ALA A 558 11.13 10.84 1.87
N ARG A 559 11.00 11.67 0.82
CA ARG A 559 10.72 11.20 -0.55
C ARG A 559 11.88 10.38 -1.12
N CYS A 560 13.11 10.81 -0.89
CA CYS A 560 14.32 10.09 -1.28
C CYS A 560 14.49 8.77 -0.51
N PHE A 561 14.13 8.75 0.77
CA PHE A 561 14.10 7.55 1.61
C PHE A 561 13.14 6.52 1.03
N VAL A 562 11.91 6.93 0.68
CA VAL A 562 10.96 6.05 -0.02
C VAL A 562 11.54 5.58 -1.35
N HIS A 563 12.18 6.45 -2.13
CA HIS A 563 12.85 6.03 -3.37
C HIS A 563 13.88 4.93 -3.12
N GLU A 564 14.72 5.09 -2.09
CA GLU A 564 15.81 4.17 -1.79
C GLU A 564 15.30 2.80 -1.35
N ILE A 565 14.41 2.76 -0.35
CA ILE A 565 13.90 1.47 0.17
C ILE A 565 12.96 0.77 -0.81
N THR A 566 12.54 1.44 -1.89
CA THR A 566 11.69 0.88 -2.95
C THR A 566 12.41 0.71 -4.28
N ARG A 567 13.74 0.84 -4.28
CA ARG A 567 14.57 0.79 -5.49
C ARG A 567 14.64 -0.65 -6.03
N GLN A 568 14.48 -0.81 -7.33
CA GLN A 568 14.65 -2.12 -7.97
C GLN A 568 16.13 -2.50 -8.02
N SER A 569 16.43 -3.79 -8.13
CA SER A 569 17.81 -4.30 -8.26
C SER A 569 18.54 -3.70 -9.47
N TYR A 570 19.77 -3.21 -9.26
CA TYR A 570 20.59 -2.52 -10.26
C TYR A 570 22.07 -2.87 -10.13
N MET A 571 22.89 -2.54 -11.13
CA MET A 571 24.34 -2.83 -11.12
C MET A 571 25.10 -1.77 -10.33
N ALA A 572 26.07 -2.20 -9.52
CA ALA A 572 27.02 -1.31 -8.88
C ALA A 572 27.96 -0.67 -9.93
N THR A 573 28.38 0.58 -9.67
CA THR A 573 29.32 1.31 -10.52
C THR A 573 30.75 1.13 -10.02
N GLY A 574 31.64 0.59 -10.86
CA GLY A 574 33.06 0.45 -10.54
C GLY A 574 33.84 1.74 -10.79
N THR A 575 34.57 2.23 -9.79
CA THR A 575 35.44 3.42 -9.87
C THR A 575 36.86 3.07 -9.43
N TYR A 576 37.86 3.76 -9.98
CA TYR A 576 39.27 3.58 -9.59
C TYR A 576 39.72 4.75 -8.72
N TYR A 577 40.26 4.46 -7.54
CA TYR A 577 40.88 5.45 -6.67
C TYR A 577 42.23 4.94 -6.18
N LYS A 578 43.30 5.72 -6.42
CA LYS A 578 44.69 5.35 -6.08
C LYS A 578 45.11 3.93 -6.53
N GLY A 579 44.65 3.49 -7.70
CA GLY A 579 44.98 2.18 -8.27
C GLY A 579 44.16 1.00 -7.73
N VAL A 580 43.27 1.22 -6.76
CA VAL A 580 42.34 0.21 -6.23
C VAL A 580 40.95 0.44 -6.84
N LYS A 581 40.27 -0.65 -7.23
CA LYS A 581 38.91 -0.62 -7.78
C LYS A 581 37.89 -0.73 -6.65
N TYR A 582 37.04 0.27 -6.52
CA TYR A 582 35.94 0.33 -5.55
C TYR A 582 34.60 0.28 -6.28
N PHE A 583 33.59 -0.34 -5.66
CA PHE A 583 32.24 -0.38 -6.20
C PHE A 583 31.34 0.53 -5.40
N ARG A 584 30.47 1.27 -6.09
CA ARG A 584 29.54 2.21 -5.49
C ARG A 584 28.11 1.93 -5.94
N ASP A 585 27.18 2.20 -5.04
CA ASP A 585 25.74 2.20 -5.32
C ASP A 585 25.35 3.43 -6.19
N ALA A 586 24.06 3.58 -6.49
CA ALA A 586 23.56 4.68 -7.32
C ALA A 586 23.67 6.06 -6.63
N ASN A 587 23.82 6.10 -5.31
CA ASN A 587 23.94 7.31 -4.51
C ASN A 587 25.42 7.62 -4.15
N GLY A 588 26.37 6.80 -4.60
CA GLY A 588 27.80 6.97 -4.38
C GLY A 588 28.36 6.31 -3.12
N HIS A 589 27.58 5.55 -2.35
CA HIS A 589 28.06 4.79 -1.19
C HIS A 589 28.84 3.55 -1.63
N GLU A 590 29.90 3.23 -0.90
CA GLU A 590 30.69 2.03 -1.17
C GLU A 590 29.88 0.75 -0.88
N VAL A 591 30.06 -0.25 -1.75
CA VAL A 591 29.48 -1.59 -1.63
C VAL A 591 30.57 -2.65 -1.76
N SER A 592 30.30 -3.84 -1.23
CA SER A 592 31.22 -4.98 -1.28
C SER A 592 31.75 -5.26 -2.70
N SER A 593 33.02 -5.66 -2.80
CA SER A 593 33.66 -6.02 -4.07
C SER A 593 33.04 -7.25 -4.75
N GLU A 594 32.22 -8.02 -4.01
CA GLU A 594 31.42 -9.13 -4.54
C GLU A 594 30.38 -8.69 -5.57
N TYR A 595 29.97 -7.42 -5.56
CA TYR A 595 29.03 -6.86 -6.54
C TYR A 595 29.67 -6.51 -7.90
N ASN A 596 30.92 -6.94 -8.15
CA ASN A 596 31.53 -6.85 -9.46
C ASN A 596 30.74 -7.69 -10.48
N ASN A 597 30.07 -7.03 -11.44
CA ASN A 597 29.18 -7.66 -12.43
C ASN A 597 27.97 -8.41 -11.84
N LYS A 598 27.63 -8.18 -10.57
CA LYS A 598 26.43 -8.72 -9.92
C LYS A 598 25.51 -7.55 -9.57
N LYS A 599 24.20 -7.75 -9.70
CA LYS A 599 23.24 -6.73 -9.28
C LYS A 599 23.19 -6.66 -7.75
N LEU A 600 23.06 -5.44 -7.23
CA LEU A 600 22.67 -5.20 -5.85
C LEU A 600 21.28 -5.78 -5.58
N PRO A 601 20.96 -6.18 -4.34
CA PRO A 601 19.61 -6.60 -3.97
C PRO A 601 18.59 -5.51 -4.29
N SER A 602 17.31 -5.90 -4.38
CA SER A 602 16.23 -4.91 -4.46
C SER A 602 16.07 -4.18 -3.12
N ASN A 603 15.20 -3.17 -3.05
CA ASN A 603 15.02 -2.29 -1.88
C ASN A 603 16.27 -1.46 -1.52
N GLY A 604 17.15 -1.22 -2.50
CA GLY A 604 18.28 -0.31 -2.37
C GLY A 604 19.19 -0.65 -1.19
N ARG A 605 19.56 0.38 -0.43
CA ARG A 605 20.42 0.26 0.76
C ARG A 605 19.80 -0.56 1.89
N LEU A 606 18.46 -0.58 2.02
CA LEU A 606 17.80 -1.45 2.99
C LEU A 606 18.09 -2.91 2.65
N GLY A 607 17.89 -3.28 1.38
CA GLY A 607 18.19 -4.62 0.91
C GLY A 607 19.66 -4.98 1.09
N TYR A 608 20.56 -4.06 0.75
CA TYR A 608 22.01 -4.25 0.94
C TYR A 608 22.37 -4.56 2.40
N HIS A 609 21.91 -3.74 3.36
CA HIS A 609 22.21 -3.96 4.77
C HIS A 609 21.63 -5.27 5.32
N LEU A 610 20.45 -5.67 4.83
CA LEU A 610 19.81 -6.93 5.23
C LEU A 610 20.46 -8.17 4.62
N THR A 611 21.16 -8.06 3.47
CA THR A 611 21.82 -9.20 2.83
C THR A 611 23.30 -9.34 3.17
N GLU A 612 23.98 -8.26 3.56
CA GLU A 612 25.43 -8.25 3.86
C GLU A 612 25.74 -8.65 5.32
N VAL A 613 24.75 -9.12 6.07
CA VAL A 613 24.97 -9.76 7.36
C VAL A 613 25.34 -11.24 7.19
N LYS A 614 25.88 -11.85 8.25
CA LYS A 614 26.33 -13.26 8.23
C LYS A 614 25.24 -14.22 7.73
N ASP A 615 24.01 -14.02 8.18
CA ASP A 615 22.83 -14.79 7.79
C ASP A 615 21.85 -13.84 7.08
N PRO A 616 21.79 -13.83 5.73
CA PRO A 616 20.99 -12.88 4.97
C PRO A 616 19.52 -12.89 5.37
N ILE A 617 18.96 -11.70 5.59
CA ILE A 617 17.58 -11.51 6.00
C ILE A 617 16.73 -11.19 4.77
N THR A 618 15.63 -11.93 4.61
CA THR A 618 14.62 -11.67 3.57
C THR A 618 13.30 -11.23 4.19
N PHE A 619 12.48 -10.52 3.42
CA PHE A 619 11.12 -10.18 3.84
C PHE A 619 10.08 -10.41 2.73
N ASP A 620 8.86 -10.77 3.14
CA ASP A 620 7.77 -11.08 2.22
C ASP A 620 7.16 -9.85 1.56
N GLN A 621 7.11 -8.70 2.27
CA GLN A 621 6.46 -7.50 1.79
C GLN A 621 7.01 -6.20 2.41
N LEU A 622 7.15 -5.13 1.61
CA LEU A 622 7.34 -3.75 2.07
C LEU A 622 6.10 -2.90 1.72
N ILE A 623 5.54 -2.21 2.72
CA ILE A 623 4.41 -1.29 2.59
C ILE A 623 4.82 0.10 3.07
N ILE A 624 4.69 1.11 2.20
CA ILE A 624 4.75 2.51 2.62
C ILE A 624 3.32 2.95 2.91
N ARG A 625 2.90 2.90 4.17
CA ARG A 625 1.50 3.13 4.56
C ARG A 625 1.14 4.60 4.51
N PHE A 626 2.02 5.48 4.98
CA PHE A 626 1.72 6.91 5.07
C PHE A 626 2.96 7.77 4.81
N ALA A 627 2.77 8.89 4.11
CA ALA A 627 3.77 9.92 3.91
C ALA A 627 3.23 11.30 4.33
N GLY A 628 3.77 11.86 5.42
CA GLY A 628 3.41 13.18 5.93
C GLY A 628 4.51 14.22 5.65
N LEU A 629 4.29 15.08 4.67
CA LEU A 629 5.26 16.06 4.20
C LEU A 629 4.86 17.48 4.62
N TYR A 630 5.82 18.25 5.11
CA TYR A 630 5.68 19.69 5.34
C TYR A 630 6.63 20.43 4.39
N ASP A 631 6.06 21.20 3.48
CA ASP A 631 6.70 22.19 2.62
C ASP A 631 8.00 21.74 1.95
N THR A 632 7.91 20.77 1.04
CA THR A 632 9.08 20.08 0.45
C THR A 632 9.99 21.04 -0.33
N VAL A 633 11.26 21.11 0.07
CA VAL A 633 12.31 21.91 -0.60
C VAL A 633 13.58 21.05 -0.77
N PRO A 634 13.98 20.65 -1.99
CA PRO A 634 15.05 19.69 -2.20
C PRO A 634 16.47 20.27 -2.09
N HIS A 635 16.64 21.59 -2.23
CA HIS A 635 17.95 22.23 -2.21
C HIS A 635 17.87 23.69 -1.74
N HIS A 636 18.97 24.21 -1.21
CA HIS A 636 19.16 25.63 -0.88
C HIS A 636 20.41 26.17 -1.62
N GLY A 637 20.26 26.65 -2.87
CA GLY A 637 21.37 27.19 -3.72
C GLY A 637 21.38 26.76 -5.21
N PHE A 638 22.52 26.96 -5.88
CA PHE A 638 22.70 27.51 -7.25
C PHE A 638 22.13 26.85 -8.53
N ALA A 639 21.62 25.63 -8.52
CA ALA A 639 20.96 25.06 -9.72
C ALA A 639 19.98 23.97 -9.32
N GLN A 640 18.76 24.05 -9.86
CA GLN A 640 17.56 23.41 -9.30
C GLN A 640 16.81 22.50 -10.30
N TRP A 641 17.49 22.04 -11.34
CA TRP A 641 16.82 21.47 -12.51
C TRP A 641 16.79 19.93 -12.52
N ASN A 642 17.62 19.24 -11.74
CA ASN A 642 17.74 17.78 -11.80
C ASN A 642 17.48 17.02 -10.48
N ASP A 643 17.37 17.72 -9.33
CA ASP A 643 17.23 17.10 -8.01
C ASP A 643 15.99 16.20 -7.86
N VAL A 644 14.87 16.54 -8.53
CA VAL A 644 13.63 15.74 -8.46
C VAL A 644 13.87 14.33 -9.03
N LYS A 645 14.61 14.24 -10.13
CA LYS A 645 14.94 12.98 -10.80
C LYS A 645 16.11 12.29 -10.11
N ASP A 646 17.15 13.05 -9.76
CA ASP A 646 18.37 12.52 -9.15
C ASP A 646 18.11 11.94 -7.75
N LEU A 647 17.23 12.57 -6.96
CA LEU A 647 16.81 12.09 -5.63
C LEU A 647 15.57 11.20 -5.67
N GLY A 648 14.98 10.97 -6.85
CA GLY A 648 13.82 10.11 -7.04
C GLY A 648 12.56 10.55 -6.29
N LEU A 649 12.35 11.86 -6.11
CA LEU A 649 11.33 12.42 -5.22
C LEU A 649 9.89 12.01 -5.58
N ASN A 650 9.63 11.67 -6.85
CA ASN A 650 8.31 11.19 -7.29
C ASN A 650 7.98 9.77 -6.79
N SER A 651 8.94 9.05 -6.20
CA SER A 651 8.71 7.74 -5.59
C SER A 651 7.79 7.80 -4.38
N ILE A 652 7.50 9.00 -3.87
CA ILE A 652 6.50 9.19 -2.82
C ILE A 652 5.09 8.71 -3.24
N SER A 653 4.82 8.65 -4.55
CA SER A 653 3.61 8.04 -5.11
C SER A 653 3.44 6.55 -4.76
N LYS A 654 4.51 5.87 -4.32
CA LYS A 654 4.46 4.49 -3.81
C LYS A 654 3.89 4.37 -2.39
N ALA A 655 3.67 5.49 -1.69
CA ALA A 655 2.93 5.49 -0.45
C ALA A 655 1.43 5.26 -0.72
N LYS A 656 0.76 4.50 0.16
CA LYS A 656 -0.70 4.30 0.09
C LYS A 656 -1.45 5.62 0.26
N TYR A 657 -0.96 6.50 1.13
CA TYR A 657 -1.52 7.84 1.30
C TYR A 657 -0.45 8.88 1.58
N THR A 658 -0.47 9.99 0.83
CA THR A 658 0.45 11.12 1.00
C THR A 658 -0.30 12.39 1.38
N VAL A 659 0.13 13.06 2.45
CA VAL A 659 -0.32 14.40 2.84
C VAL A 659 0.84 15.36 2.67
N HIS A 660 0.64 16.44 1.92
CA HIS A 660 1.63 17.50 1.77
C HIS A 660 1.04 18.85 2.21
N MET A 661 1.56 19.42 3.28
CA MET A 661 1.18 20.75 3.76
C MET A 661 2.18 21.78 3.28
N VAL A 662 1.71 22.77 2.54
CA VAL A 662 2.52 23.74 1.81
C VAL A 662 2.33 25.13 2.40
N ALA A 663 3.43 25.86 2.58
CA ALA A 663 3.41 27.26 2.96
C ALA A 663 2.98 28.13 1.76
N ALA A 664 1.81 28.76 1.88
CA ALA A 664 1.22 29.57 0.82
C ALA A 664 1.93 30.92 0.63
N ASP A 665 2.53 31.46 1.69
CA ASP A 665 3.15 32.79 1.69
C ASP A 665 4.70 32.74 1.67
N GLU A 666 5.30 31.59 1.39
CA GLU A 666 6.76 31.43 1.24
C GLU A 666 7.24 31.99 -0.10
N HIS A 667 8.13 32.99 -0.06
CA HIS A 667 8.53 33.77 -1.24
C HIS A 667 10.05 33.87 -1.44
N ARG A 668 10.86 33.10 -0.71
CA ARG A 668 12.32 33.10 -0.88
C ARG A 668 12.73 32.35 -2.15
N ALA A 669 13.69 32.91 -2.88
CA ALA A 669 14.18 32.39 -4.15
C ALA A 669 14.85 31.02 -4.07
N ASN A 670 15.39 30.66 -2.91
CA ASN A 670 16.02 29.36 -2.70
C ASN A 670 15.06 28.31 -2.12
N PHE A 671 13.77 28.62 -1.97
CA PHE A 671 12.76 27.76 -1.35
C PHE A 671 11.73 27.26 -2.36
N ASN A 672 12.19 26.75 -3.52
CA ASN A 672 11.27 26.18 -4.48
C ASN A 672 10.55 24.98 -3.89
N LEU A 673 9.23 25.00 -4.06
CA LEU A 673 8.39 23.87 -3.69
C LEU A 673 8.62 22.73 -4.68
N VAL A 674 8.70 21.49 -4.18
CA VAL A 674 8.40 20.31 -5.00
C VAL A 674 7.02 19.80 -4.61
N ASP A 675 6.06 19.96 -5.51
CA ASP A 675 4.68 19.53 -5.27
C ASP A 675 4.54 17.98 -5.31
N ILE A 676 3.32 17.51 -5.04
CA ILE A 676 2.92 16.12 -5.23
C ILE A 676 2.03 15.94 -6.47
N SER A 677 2.27 16.69 -7.54
CA SER A 677 1.54 16.55 -8.82
C SER A 677 1.68 15.16 -9.43
N CYS A 678 2.76 14.43 -9.12
CA CYS A 678 2.90 13.00 -9.43
C CYS A 678 1.81 12.10 -8.84
N ILE A 679 1.08 12.57 -7.82
CA ILE A 679 -0.08 11.89 -7.21
C ILE A 679 -1.38 12.59 -7.63
N THR A 680 -1.45 13.92 -7.52
CA THR A 680 -2.70 14.67 -7.76
C THR A 680 -3.05 14.86 -9.24
N GLY A 681 -2.10 14.58 -10.15
CA GLY A 681 -2.25 14.76 -11.59
C GLY A 681 -2.20 16.21 -12.07
N LYS A 682 -2.07 17.19 -11.17
CA LYS A 682 -2.00 18.62 -11.49
C LYS A 682 -1.13 19.39 -10.50
N LYS A 683 -0.48 20.46 -10.97
CA LYS A 683 0.28 21.39 -10.14
C LYS A 683 -0.64 22.31 -9.34
N GLY A 684 -0.18 22.77 -8.18
CA GLY A 684 -0.88 23.77 -7.38
C GLY A 684 -1.98 23.20 -6.47
N GLY A 685 -1.76 22.03 -5.89
CA GLY A 685 -2.66 21.43 -4.91
C GLY A 685 -3.69 20.47 -5.50
N GLY A 686 -4.38 19.75 -4.61
CA GLY A 686 -5.44 18.83 -5.00
C GLY A 686 -5.66 17.72 -3.98
N LYS A 687 -6.78 17.01 -4.15
CA LYS A 687 -7.16 15.86 -3.33
C LYS A 687 -7.50 14.69 -4.25
N THR A 688 -6.94 13.54 -3.95
CA THR A 688 -7.20 12.24 -4.57
C THR A 688 -7.45 11.21 -3.47
N ASP A 689 -7.86 10.02 -3.87
CA ASP A 689 -7.91 8.83 -3.01
C ASP A 689 -6.54 8.44 -2.44
N ARG A 690 -5.46 8.76 -3.15
CA ARG A 690 -4.06 8.45 -2.77
C ARG A 690 -3.30 9.56 -2.06
N GLY A 691 -3.84 10.78 -2.01
CA GLY A 691 -3.15 11.88 -1.33
C GLY A 691 -3.75 13.25 -1.52
N ILE A 692 -3.26 14.19 -0.71
CA ILE A 692 -3.77 15.55 -0.62
C ILE A 692 -2.63 16.56 -0.45
N GLU A 693 -2.71 17.67 -1.18
CA GLU A 693 -1.80 18.81 -1.04
C GLU A 693 -2.59 20.05 -0.62
N LEU A 694 -2.24 20.60 0.55
CA LEU A 694 -2.95 21.68 1.23
C LEU A 694 -2.06 22.91 1.33
N TYR A 695 -2.50 24.02 0.73
CA TYR A 695 -1.83 25.31 0.86
C TYR A 695 -2.38 26.03 2.10
N LEU A 696 -1.53 26.20 3.10
CA LEU A 696 -1.87 26.81 4.38
C LEU A 696 -1.24 28.21 4.47
N PRO A 697 -1.94 29.21 5.04
CA PRO A 697 -1.35 30.53 5.32
C PRO A 697 -0.04 30.43 6.09
N GLY A 698 0.86 31.38 5.84
CA GLY A 698 2.14 31.49 6.53
C GLY A 698 3.33 31.09 5.67
N VAL A 699 4.51 31.33 6.22
CA VAL A 699 5.79 30.99 5.62
C VAL A 699 6.26 29.60 6.07
N HIS A 700 7.40 29.15 5.58
CA HIS A 700 7.92 27.80 5.75
C HIS A 700 7.77 27.17 7.15
N CYS A 701 8.24 27.87 8.18
CA CYS A 701 8.22 27.38 9.56
C CYS A 701 6.87 27.65 10.28
N ASP A 702 5.98 28.47 9.72
CA ASP A 702 4.60 28.56 10.21
C ASP A 702 3.83 27.26 9.92
N VAL A 703 4.20 26.55 8.84
CA VAL A 703 3.63 25.24 8.47
C VAL A 703 4.41 24.08 9.07
N GLY A 704 5.74 24.15 9.04
CA GLY A 704 6.63 23.09 9.51
C GLY A 704 6.95 23.08 11.00
N GLY A 705 6.65 24.17 11.73
CA GLY A 705 7.09 24.38 13.11
C GLY A 705 8.48 25.04 13.20
N SER A 706 9.06 25.04 14.40
CA SER A 706 10.40 25.56 14.72
C SER A 706 10.55 27.04 15.10
N TYR A 707 9.51 27.86 14.96
CA TYR A 707 9.53 29.21 15.55
C TYR A 707 9.36 29.16 17.06
N VAL A 708 10.03 30.06 17.78
CA VAL A 708 9.93 30.18 19.25
C VAL A 708 8.78 31.11 19.62
N GLU A 709 7.90 30.66 20.51
CA GLU A 709 6.73 31.41 20.97
C GLU A 709 7.11 32.78 21.55
N GLY A 710 6.57 33.86 20.97
CA GLY A 710 6.75 35.23 21.44
C GLY A 710 8.07 35.89 21.06
N ARG A 711 8.93 35.25 20.26
CA ARG A 711 10.20 35.84 19.80
C ARG A 711 9.93 37.05 18.91
N SER A 712 10.76 38.09 19.03
CA SER A 712 10.69 39.27 18.17
C SER A 712 11.10 38.94 16.75
N GLU A 713 10.47 39.59 15.76
CA GLU A 713 10.84 39.46 14.36
C GLU A 713 11.38 40.79 13.83
N ILE A 714 12.67 40.81 13.52
CA ILE A 714 13.37 42.00 13.00
C ILE A 714 13.88 41.67 11.61
N ASN A 715 13.44 42.45 10.62
CA ASN A 715 13.86 42.31 9.24
C ASN A 715 14.54 43.60 8.77
N GLY A 716 15.87 43.60 8.74
CA GLY A 716 16.63 44.81 8.39
C GLY A 716 16.51 45.27 6.93
N ARG A 717 16.19 44.36 6.00
CA ARG A 717 16.12 44.64 4.56
C ARG A 717 15.02 43.83 3.86
N MET A 718 13.75 44.16 4.10
CA MET A 718 12.62 43.49 3.43
C MET A 718 12.55 43.80 1.94
N MET A 719 12.88 45.04 1.58
CA MET A 719 13.00 45.51 0.20
C MET A 719 14.09 46.58 0.14
N VAL A 720 14.89 46.54 -0.93
CA VAL A 720 15.97 47.50 -1.19
C VAL A 720 15.64 48.21 -2.49
N SER A 721 15.58 49.55 -2.45
CA SER A 721 15.36 50.37 -3.64
C SER A 721 16.62 51.15 -3.99
N PRO A 722 17.12 51.05 -5.24
CA PRO A 722 18.21 51.88 -5.73
C PRO A 722 17.74 53.31 -6.09
N VAL A 723 16.44 53.61 -5.98
CA VAL A 723 15.86 54.89 -6.37
C VAL A 723 15.88 55.87 -5.21
N MET A 724 16.37 57.09 -5.44
CA MET A 724 16.48 58.16 -4.43
C MET A 724 15.15 58.46 -3.72
N TRP A 725 14.04 58.45 -4.45
CA TRP A 725 12.71 58.83 -3.93
C TRP A 725 11.99 57.68 -3.21
N GLY A 726 12.28 56.41 -3.52
CA GLY A 726 11.74 55.24 -2.81
C GLY A 726 10.22 55.01 -2.92
N ALA A 727 9.56 55.53 -3.96
CA ALA A 727 8.11 55.37 -4.16
C ALA A 727 7.66 53.89 -4.26
N ASP A 728 8.55 53.02 -4.72
CA ASP A 728 8.36 51.58 -4.76
C ASP A 728 8.34 50.95 -3.35
N LEU A 729 9.14 51.47 -2.41
CA LEU A 729 9.14 51.06 -1.01
C LEU A 729 7.87 51.51 -0.29
N GLU A 730 7.39 52.72 -0.58
CA GLU A 730 6.13 53.25 -0.02
C GLU A 730 4.94 52.42 -0.50
N LYS A 731 4.90 52.08 -1.79
CA LYS A 731 3.87 51.19 -2.37
C LYS A 731 3.89 49.79 -1.73
N GLU A 732 5.07 49.21 -1.53
CA GLU A 732 5.18 47.90 -0.86
C GLU A 732 4.80 48.00 0.63
N GLN A 733 5.18 49.08 1.31
CA GLN A 733 4.78 49.35 2.70
C GLN A 733 3.25 49.43 2.82
N GLU A 734 2.59 50.19 1.94
CA GLU A 734 1.13 50.29 1.88
C GLU A 734 0.47 48.94 1.61
N ARG A 735 1.01 48.15 0.67
CA ARG A 735 0.51 46.80 0.37
C ARG A 735 0.61 45.89 1.59
N LEU A 736 1.77 45.85 2.25
CA LEU A 736 2.00 45.03 3.44
C LEU A 736 1.07 45.40 4.60
N ILE A 737 0.79 46.70 4.79
CA ILE A 737 -0.18 47.18 5.78
C ILE A 737 -1.61 46.79 5.38
N ALA A 738 -1.99 47.03 4.12
CA ALA A 738 -3.33 46.73 3.62
C ALA A 738 -3.65 45.22 3.64
N GLU A 739 -2.65 44.38 3.40
CA GLU A 739 -2.77 42.93 3.46
C GLU A 739 -2.70 42.34 4.88
N GLY A 740 -2.45 43.18 5.89
CA GLY A 740 -2.39 42.81 7.30
C GLY A 740 -1.12 42.08 7.72
N TRP A 741 -0.02 42.22 6.98
CA TRP A 741 1.26 41.64 7.36
C TRP A 741 1.93 42.40 8.51
N PHE A 742 1.81 43.74 8.50
CA PHE A 742 2.45 44.60 9.48
C PHE A 742 1.58 45.80 9.82
N LYS A 743 1.68 46.27 11.06
CA LYS A 743 1.11 47.56 11.48
C LYS A 743 2.00 48.70 11.00
N LYS A 744 1.42 49.88 10.77
CA LYS A 744 2.16 51.06 10.32
C LYS A 744 3.40 51.40 11.17
N LYS A 745 3.31 51.22 12.49
CA LYS A 745 4.41 51.47 13.43
C LYS A 745 5.54 50.42 13.40
N GLU A 746 5.28 49.25 12.81
CA GLU A 746 6.21 48.13 12.75
C GLU A 746 7.09 48.20 11.49
N LEU A 747 6.81 49.11 10.56
CA LEU A 747 7.56 49.30 9.32
C LEU A 747 8.28 50.65 9.31
N ALA A 748 9.52 50.67 8.84
CA ALA A 748 10.31 51.88 8.67
C ALA A 748 10.99 51.92 7.31
N ILE A 749 11.00 53.09 6.68
CA ILE A 749 11.81 53.35 5.49
C ILE A 749 12.94 54.28 5.88
N HIS A 750 14.18 53.82 5.74
CA HIS A 750 15.36 54.59 6.10
C HIS A 750 16.49 54.39 5.09
N TRP A 751 17.55 55.18 5.23
CA TRP A 751 18.77 54.99 4.46
C TRP A 751 19.48 53.71 4.88
N ASP A 752 19.98 52.96 3.90
CA ASP A 752 20.86 51.83 4.16
C ASP A 752 22.23 52.31 4.64
N ASN A 753 22.93 51.49 5.43
CA ASN A 753 24.19 51.89 6.07
C ASN A 753 25.31 52.07 5.01
N THR A 754 26.01 53.21 5.06
CA THR A 754 26.93 53.72 4.01
C THR A 754 28.21 52.89 3.80
N GLN A 755 28.57 52.01 4.74
CA GLN A 755 29.73 51.12 4.60
C GLN A 755 29.45 49.82 3.82
N ARG A 756 28.20 49.55 3.43
CA ARG A 756 27.75 48.24 2.92
C ARG A 756 27.43 48.18 1.42
N THR A 757 27.53 49.29 0.67
CA THR A 757 27.03 49.37 -0.72
C THR A 757 27.96 50.21 -1.60
N ILE A 758 28.68 49.63 -2.58
CA ILE A 758 29.25 50.44 -3.67
C ILE A 758 29.22 49.71 -5.02
N LEU A 759 28.23 50.08 -5.84
CA LEU A 759 28.46 50.72 -7.13
C LEU A 759 27.34 51.77 -7.28
N ASN A 760 27.68 53.04 -7.00
CA ASN A 760 26.79 54.23 -6.91
C ASN A 760 25.95 54.33 -5.61
N GLY A 761 26.60 54.71 -4.50
CA GLY A 761 26.01 54.84 -3.18
C GLY A 761 24.67 55.60 -3.12
N VAL A 762 23.93 55.29 -2.04
CA VAL A 762 22.59 55.78 -1.64
C VAL A 762 21.46 54.83 -2.07
N ALA A 763 21.10 53.89 -1.18
CA ALA A 763 19.92 53.02 -1.29
C ALA A 763 18.98 53.23 -0.10
N ARG A 764 17.67 53.23 -0.33
CA ARG A 764 16.65 53.20 0.73
C ARG A 764 16.23 51.76 0.97
N VAL A 765 15.93 51.43 2.23
CA VAL A 765 15.46 50.11 2.63
C VAL A 765 14.15 50.21 3.39
N LEU A 766 13.27 49.26 3.14
CA LEU A 766 12.12 48.97 3.98
C LEU A 766 12.52 47.89 4.99
N SER A 767 12.37 48.19 6.27
CA SER A 767 12.63 47.28 7.38
C SER A 767 11.38 47.07 8.24
N SER A 768 11.34 45.95 8.96
CA SER A 768 10.31 45.70 9.98
C SER A 768 10.90 45.40 11.34
N ASN A 769 10.15 45.74 12.38
CA ASN A 769 10.39 45.33 13.75
C ASN A 769 9.06 45.00 14.44
N ARG A 770 8.82 43.72 14.68
CA ARG A 770 7.69 43.20 15.45
C ARG A 770 8.20 42.71 16.80
N GLU A 771 7.69 43.28 17.88
CA GLU A 771 8.18 43.03 19.25
C GLU A 771 8.02 41.56 19.69
N ALA A 772 6.92 40.90 19.29
CA ALA A 772 6.65 39.52 19.62
C ALA A 772 5.63 38.95 18.63
N ILE A 773 5.78 37.68 18.28
CA ILE A 773 4.82 36.95 17.44
C ILE A 773 4.60 35.54 17.98
N SER A 774 3.39 35.00 17.83
CA SER A 774 3.08 33.66 18.33
C SER A 774 3.39 32.57 17.30
N ASN A 775 4.00 31.46 17.74
CA ASN A 775 4.24 30.26 16.95
C ASN A 775 3.04 29.29 16.94
N GLN A 776 2.00 29.54 17.76
CA GLN A 776 0.93 28.57 18.01
C GLN A 776 0.09 28.23 16.78
N TYR A 777 0.12 29.06 15.73
CA TYR A 777 -0.49 28.70 14.45
C TYR A 777 0.09 27.41 13.86
N SER A 778 1.39 27.15 14.05
CA SER A 778 2.06 25.92 13.58
C SER A 778 1.48 24.63 14.17
N TYR A 779 0.73 24.73 15.27
CA TYR A 779 0.01 23.60 15.85
C TYR A 779 -1.24 23.23 15.04
N ILE A 780 -1.80 24.13 14.21
CA ILE A 780 -2.91 23.78 13.32
C ILE A 780 -2.45 22.76 12.24
N PRO A 781 -1.39 23.01 11.44
CA PRO A 781 -0.82 22.00 10.55
C PRO A 781 -0.52 20.68 11.26
N LEU A 782 0.08 20.74 12.46
CA LEU A 782 0.34 19.55 13.28
C LEU A 782 -0.94 18.77 13.60
N HIS A 783 -1.97 19.44 14.12
CA HIS A 783 -3.26 18.80 14.47
C HIS A 783 -3.95 18.21 13.24
N LEU A 784 -3.91 18.91 12.11
CA LEU A 784 -4.43 18.39 10.83
C LEU A 784 -3.70 17.11 10.41
N MET A 785 -2.36 17.09 10.51
CA MET A 785 -1.56 15.92 10.15
C MET A 785 -1.87 14.74 11.07
N VAL A 786 -1.98 14.98 12.39
CA VAL A 786 -2.37 13.94 13.35
C VAL A 786 -3.73 13.36 13.01
N LYS A 787 -4.70 14.19 12.60
CA LYS A 787 -6.02 13.70 12.19
C LYS A 787 -5.94 12.80 10.95
N PHE A 788 -5.12 13.16 9.94
CA PHE A 788 -4.84 12.26 8.80
C PHE A 788 -4.17 10.95 9.23
N CYS A 789 -3.22 11.01 10.16
CA CYS A 789 -2.56 9.82 10.70
C CYS A 789 -3.58 8.88 11.37
N LEU A 790 -4.47 9.41 12.21
CA LEU A 790 -5.51 8.64 12.89
C LEU A 790 -6.51 8.02 11.90
N ASP A 791 -6.93 8.78 10.88
CA ASP A 791 -7.79 8.29 9.80
C ASP A 791 -7.16 7.16 8.98
N LYS A 792 -5.82 7.02 9.02
CA LYS A 792 -5.03 5.98 8.34
C LYS A 792 -4.43 4.95 9.31
N GLU A 793 -4.97 4.88 10.53
CA GLU A 793 -4.62 3.87 11.55
C GLU A 793 -3.15 3.91 12.00
N LEU A 794 -2.53 5.10 11.98
CA LEU A 794 -1.23 5.31 12.61
C LEU A 794 -1.40 5.47 14.12
N LEU A 795 -0.50 4.84 14.87
CA LEU A 795 -0.55 4.83 16.33
C LEU A 795 0.18 6.05 16.91
N ILE A 796 -0.55 7.16 17.05
CA ILE A 796 -0.08 8.40 17.65
C ILE A 796 -0.79 8.64 18.99
N ASN A 797 -0.05 9.05 20.01
CA ASN A 797 -0.62 9.45 21.30
C ASN A 797 -1.29 10.84 21.18
N GLU A 798 -2.52 10.85 20.68
CA GLU A 798 -3.32 12.07 20.46
C GLU A 798 -3.51 12.86 21.76
N THR A 799 -3.83 12.19 22.87
CA THR A 799 -4.06 12.85 24.17
C THR A 799 -2.82 13.58 24.66
N LYS A 800 -1.64 12.94 24.61
CA LYS A 800 -0.37 13.57 25.01
C LYS A 800 -0.02 14.74 24.09
N LEU A 801 -0.22 14.58 22.78
CA LEU A 801 0.05 15.63 21.81
C LEU A 801 -0.85 16.85 22.04
N LYS A 802 -2.17 16.64 22.16
CA LYS A 802 -3.13 17.71 22.46
C LYS A 802 -2.78 18.41 23.76
N ASN A 803 -2.52 17.68 24.86
CA ASN A 803 -2.21 18.33 26.14
C ASN A 803 -0.95 19.22 26.10
N ASN A 804 0.06 18.83 25.32
CA ASN A 804 1.35 19.54 25.29
C ASN A 804 1.39 20.66 24.24
N TYR A 805 0.72 20.44 23.10
CA TYR A 805 0.75 21.31 21.92
C TYR A 805 -0.66 21.79 21.54
N ASP A 806 -1.48 22.14 22.54
CA ASP A 806 -2.73 22.87 22.34
C ASP A 806 -2.52 24.39 22.32
N PHE A 807 -3.55 25.10 21.89
CA PHE A 807 -3.58 26.56 21.99
C PHE A 807 -3.64 27.02 23.44
N LYS A 808 -2.88 28.07 23.76
CA LYS A 808 -2.79 28.70 25.07
C LYS A 808 -3.02 30.19 24.94
N ASN A 809 -3.81 30.75 25.85
CA ASN A 809 -3.95 32.20 25.94
C ASN A 809 -2.64 32.76 26.52
N THR A 810 -2.00 33.62 25.76
CA THR A 810 -0.78 34.34 26.14
C THR A 810 -0.98 35.81 25.84
N LYS A 811 0.02 36.65 26.10
CA LYS A 811 -0.02 38.08 25.70
C LYS A 811 -0.11 38.26 24.18
N PHE A 812 0.41 37.30 23.41
CA PHE A 812 0.47 37.30 21.95
C PHE A 812 -0.47 36.29 21.28
N SER A 813 -1.22 35.48 22.04
CA SER A 813 -2.12 34.46 21.46
C SER A 813 -3.49 34.41 22.15
N ASN A 814 -4.53 34.22 21.34
CA ASN A 814 -5.92 34.03 21.71
C ASN A 814 -6.45 32.66 21.22
N ILE A 815 -6.84 31.80 22.17
CA ILE A 815 -7.34 30.43 21.89
C ILE A 815 -8.58 30.45 21.00
N SER A 816 -9.58 31.28 21.32
CA SER A 816 -10.85 31.30 20.59
C SER A 816 -10.67 31.65 19.12
N PHE A 817 -9.71 32.53 18.81
CA PHE A 817 -9.37 32.86 17.44
C PHE A 817 -8.67 31.71 16.71
N LEU A 818 -7.66 31.08 17.31
CA LEU A 818 -6.98 29.94 16.69
C LEU A 818 -7.91 28.75 16.46
N GLU A 819 -8.83 28.47 17.40
CA GLU A 819 -9.87 27.44 17.20
C GLU A 819 -10.79 27.76 16.02
N LYS A 820 -11.19 29.04 15.86
CA LYS A 820 -11.96 29.47 14.69
C LYS A 820 -11.20 29.21 13.38
N ILE A 821 -9.90 29.53 13.35
CA ILE A 821 -9.04 29.28 12.18
C ILE A 821 -8.85 27.78 11.92
N LYS A 822 -8.61 26.99 12.97
CA LYS A 822 -8.50 25.54 12.91
C LYS A 822 -9.74 24.90 12.30
N VAL A 823 -10.93 25.28 12.76
CA VAL A 823 -12.21 24.79 12.19
C VAL A 823 -12.33 25.12 10.71
N ARG A 824 -11.88 26.31 10.26
CA ARG A 824 -11.87 26.68 8.85
C ARG A 824 -10.92 25.78 8.05
N LEU A 825 -9.70 25.58 8.53
CA LEU A 825 -8.70 24.77 7.83
C LEU A 825 -9.03 23.26 7.88
N GLU A 826 -9.71 22.78 8.92
CA GLU A 826 -10.26 21.42 8.97
C GLU A 826 -11.33 21.20 7.89
N LYS A 827 -12.19 22.20 7.63
CA LYS A 827 -13.16 22.11 6.51
C LYS A 827 -12.43 22.04 5.16
N TYR A 828 -11.32 22.75 5.00
CA TYR A 828 -10.52 22.68 3.78
C TYR A 828 -9.82 21.32 3.61
N ALA A 829 -9.25 20.77 4.68
CA ALA A 829 -8.53 19.50 4.63
C ALA A 829 -9.45 18.27 4.45
N PHE A 830 -10.53 18.21 5.23
CA PHE A 830 -11.34 16.99 5.37
C PHE A 830 -12.70 17.05 4.65
N LYS A 831 -13.13 18.24 4.22
CA LYS A 831 -14.40 18.47 3.51
C LYS A 831 -14.12 19.25 2.21
N ASP A 832 -15.15 19.73 1.53
CA ASP A 832 -15.03 20.53 0.31
C ASP A 832 -14.83 22.04 0.60
N GLY A 833 -14.08 22.36 1.65
CA GLY A 833 -13.75 23.74 2.00
C GLY A 833 -12.79 24.38 0.99
N GLN A 834 -12.76 25.72 0.93
CA GLN A 834 -11.84 26.47 0.08
C GLN A 834 -10.53 26.80 0.82
N PRO A 835 -9.41 26.98 0.09
CA PRO A 835 -8.16 27.48 0.66
C PRO A 835 -8.36 28.80 1.42
N PHE A 836 -7.57 29.02 2.47
CA PHE A 836 -7.62 30.28 3.21
C PHE A 836 -6.63 31.27 2.61
N VAL A 837 -7.11 32.12 1.71
CA VAL A 837 -6.30 33.09 0.96
C VAL A 837 -6.81 34.50 1.19
N TYR A 838 -5.97 35.49 0.89
CA TYR A 838 -6.39 36.88 0.83
C TYR A 838 -7.25 37.10 -0.42
N GLU A 839 -8.46 37.60 -0.25
CA GLU A 839 -9.43 37.80 -1.31
C GLU A 839 -9.45 39.27 -1.74
N SER A 840 -9.11 39.56 -3.00
CA SER A 840 -9.23 40.91 -3.56
C SER A 840 -10.64 41.14 -4.11
N VAL A 841 -11.23 42.28 -3.83
CA VAL A 841 -12.53 42.68 -4.37
C VAL A 841 -12.31 43.39 -5.71
N PRO A 842 -12.91 42.93 -6.83
CA PRO A 842 -12.73 43.58 -8.12
C PRO A 842 -13.39 44.96 -8.15
N MET A 843 -12.82 45.89 -8.91
CA MET A 843 -13.44 47.19 -9.17
C MET A 843 -14.71 46.97 -10.01
N ARG A 844 -15.86 47.49 -9.54
CA ARG A 844 -17.11 47.41 -10.32
C ARG A 844 -17.03 48.34 -11.52
N THR A 845 -17.72 47.98 -12.61
CA THR A 845 -17.82 48.84 -13.80
C THR A 845 -18.52 50.15 -13.42
N ILE A 846 -17.79 51.25 -13.47
CA ILE A 846 -18.32 52.60 -13.24
C ILE A 846 -18.84 53.12 -14.59
N VAL A 847 -20.16 53.28 -14.74
CA VAL A 847 -20.80 53.78 -15.98
C VAL A 847 -21.31 55.21 -15.75
N TYR A 848 -20.54 56.22 -16.14
CA TYR A 848 -20.97 57.63 -16.16
C TYR A 848 -20.38 58.42 -17.34
N SER A 849 -20.99 59.56 -17.67
CA SER A 849 -20.50 60.51 -18.67
C SER A 849 -19.30 61.30 -18.13
N SER A 850 -18.14 61.17 -18.81
CA SER A 850 -16.90 61.97 -18.72
C SER A 850 -16.61 62.77 -17.43
N ASP A 851 -15.52 62.39 -16.74
CA ASP A 851 -14.71 63.16 -15.79
C ASP A 851 -15.21 63.39 -14.35
N ASP A 852 -15.96 62.45 -13.75
CA ASP A 852 -16.24 62.49 -12.31
C ASP A 852 -15.21 61.67 -11.49
N SER A 853 -14.13 62.32 -11.07
CA SER A 853 -13.09 61.73 -10.21
C SER A 853 -13.59 61.33 -8.82
N THR A 854 -14.75 61.84 -8.37
CA THR A 854 -15.31 61.50 -7.06
C THR A 854 -15.98 60.13 -7.02
N ALA A 855 -16.47 59.62 -8.17
CA ALA A 855 -17.08 58.30 -8.25
C ALA A 855 -16.04 57.17 -8.13
N VAL A 856 -14.84 57.37 -8.70
CA VAL A 856 -13.72 56.42 -8.60
C VAL A 856 -13.25 56.32 -7.15
N LEU A 857 -13.05 57.45 -6.48
CA LEU A 857 -12.63 57.49 -5.07
C LEU A 857 -13.64 56.78 -4.14
N LYS A 858 -14.95 57.01 -4.32
CA LYS A 858 -15.99 56.33 -3.53
C LYS A 858 -16.02 54.82 -3.75
N GLU A 859 -15.82 54.37 -4.99
CA GLU A 859 -15.74 52.93 -5.28
C GLU A 859 -14.47 52.31 -4.71
N GLU A 860 -13.35 53.02 -4.71
CA GLU A 860 -12.11 52.58 -4.07
C GLU A 860 -12.24 52.47 -2.54
N GLU A 861 -12.87 53.45 -1.89
CA GLU A 861 -13.18 53.41 -0.46
C GLU A 861 -14.09 52.22 -0.11
N ARG A 862 -15.18 52.05 -0.86
CA ARG A 862 -16.11 50.92 -0.69
C ARG A 862 -15.41 49.57 -0.88
N ARG A 863 -14.58 49.45 -1.93
CA ARG A 863 -13.79 48.24 -2.21
C ARG A 863 -12.86 47.91 -1.05
N LYS A 864 -12.18 48.92 -0.50
CA LYS A 864 -11.25 48.77 0.63
C LYS A 864 -11.98 48.32 1.90
N GLU A 865 -13.15 48.91 2.20
CA GLU A 865 -13.97 48.48 3.34
C GLU A 865 -14.48 47.03 3.20
N GLU A 866 -14.90 46.64 1.99
CA GLU A 866 -15.34 45.27 1.71
C GLU A 866 -14.17 44.27 1.81
N GLU A 867 -12.99 44.61 1.26
CA GLU A 867 -11.76 43.81 1.42
C GLU A 867 -11.34 43.71 2.88
N ASP A 868 -11.44 44.78 3.66
CA ASP A 868 -11.12 44.80 5.09
C ASP A 868 -12.04 43.85 5.88
N GLN A 869 -13.35 43.86 5.59
CA GLN A 869 -14.32 42.98 6.24
C GLN A 869 -14.14 41.51 5.83
N LEU A 870 -13.97 41.25 4.54
CA LEU A 870 -13.80 39.89 4.00
C LEU A 870 -12.53 39.23 4.53
N ASN A 871 -11.45 40.01 4.65
CA ASN A 871 -10.13 39.53 5.06
C ASN A 871 -9.82 39.75 6.54
N ALA A 872 -10.80 40.14 7.37
CA ALA A 872 -10.57 40.46 8.78
C ALA A 872 -9.81 39.35 9.54
N ASP A 873 -10.21 38.09 9.32
CA ASP A 873 -9.57 36.93 9.96
C ASP A 873 -8.14 36.69 9.45
N ILE A 874 -7.89 36.76 8.13
CA ILE A 874 -6.54 36.50 7.59
C ILE A 874 -5.58 37.65 7.93
N LYS A 875 -6.06 38.90 7.97
CA LYS A 875 -5.25 40.06 8.42
C LYS A 875 -4.86 39.91 9.88
N ARG A 876 -5.81 39.51 10.74
CA ARG A 876 -5.49 39.23 12.15
C ARG A 876 -4.51 38.06 12.28
N LEU A 877 -4.71 37.00 11.52
CA LEU A 877 -3.81 35.85 11.51
C LEU A 877 -2.37 36.28 11.14
N ARG A 878 -2.21 37.06 10.07
CA ARG A 878 -0.92 37.58 9.62
C ARG A 878 -0.22 38.47 10.65
N HIS A 879 -0.98 39.37 11.31
CA HIS A 879 -0.41 40.24 12.35
C HIS A 879 0.10 39.48 13.57
N ASP A 880 -0.71 38.55 14.08
CA ASP A 880 -0.49 37.98 15.41
C ASP A 880 0.31 36.66 15.37
N TYR A 881 0.32 35.96 14.23
CA TYR A 881 0.80 34.58 14.15
C TYR A 881 1.69 34.20 12.96
N LEU A 882 1.70 34.95 11.85
CA LEU A 882 2.46 34.55 10.66
C LEU A 882 3.74 35.36 10.50
N HIS A 883 4.83 34.65 10.26
CA HIS A 883 6.16 35.22 10.12
C HIS A 883 6.40 35.74 8.70
N TRP A 884 7.42 36.59 8.55
CA TRP A 884 7.89 37.12 7.29
C TRP A 884 9.40 36.91 7.17
N ASN A 885 9.82 36.11 6.20
CA ASN A 885 11.21 35.66 6.09
C ASN A 885 11.89 36.00 4.75
N ALA A 886 11.16 36.58 3.79
CA ALA A 886 11.69 36.93 2.49
C ALA A 886 12.36 38.32 2.54
N VAL A 887 13.67 38.32 2.81
CA VAL A 887 14.50 39.51 3.08
C VAL A 887 15.87 39.44 2.39
N TYR A 888 16.45 40.59 2.07
CA TYR A 888 17.79 40.70 1.48
C TYR A 888 18.88 40.60 2.57
N GLY A 889 20.02 39.98 2.23
CA GLY A 889 21.13 39.77 3.18
C GLY A 889 22.03 41.00 3.43
N GLU A 890 22.96 40.84 4.37
CA GLU A 890 23.97 41.84 4.77
C GLU A 890 25.33 41.64 4.04
N GLY A 891 25.42 41.91 2.73
CA GLY A 891 26.68 41.73 1.97
C GLY A 891 27.00 42.85 0.98
N VAL A 892 28.30 43.12 0.76
CA VAL A 892 28.88 44.24 -0.03
C VAL A 892 28.80 44.02 -1.56
N VAL A 893 28.43 42.82 -2.00
CA VAL A 893 28.39 42.45 -3.42
C VAL A 893 27.12 41.65 -3.71
N ASN A 894 26.60 41.79 -4.93
CA ASN A 894 25.70 40.83 -5.59
C ASN A 894 26.42 39.47 -5.82
N THR A 895 27.18 38.97 -4.83
CA THR A 895 27.71 37.62 -4.82
C THR A 895 26.55 36.68 -4.57
N LEU A 896 25.92 36.26 -5.66
CA LEU A 896 25.34 34.95 -5.92
C LEU A 896 24.54 34.25 -4.77
N VAL A 897 25.02 34.03 -3.55
CA VAL A 897 24.26 33.33 -2.50
C VAL A 897 23.68 34.30 -1.45
N GLN A 898 22.43 34.75 -1.60
CA GLN A 898 21.65 35.34 -0.51
C GLN A 898 20.55 34.35 -0.09
N PRO A 899 20.58 33.76 1.12
CA PRO A 899 19.70 32.65 1.52
C PRO A 899 18.22 33.00 1.50
N ASN A 900 17.87 34.16 2.07
CA ASN A 900 16.49 34.61 2.25
C ASN A 900 15.99 35.56 1.15
N LYS A 901 16.75 35.74 0.07
CA LYS A 901 16.42 36.70 -0.99
C LYS A 901 15.01 36.44 -1.54
N PRO A 902 14.15 37.47 -1.67
CA PRO A 902 12.85 37.32 -2.30
C PRO A 902 12.92 36.90 -3.77
N ASN A 903 11.95 36.10 -4.21
CA ASN A 903 11.70 35.84 -5.63
C ASN A 903 10.57 36.72 -6.15
N PHE A 904 10.78 37.32 -7.32
CA PHE A 904 9.79 38.15 -7.99
C PHE A 904 9.52 37.63 -9.41
N GLU A 905 8.25 37.52 -9.76
CA GLU A 905 7.76 37.28 -11.13
C GLU A 905 6.69 38.34 -11.41
N ASP A 906 6.77 39.03 -12.57
CA ASP A 906 5.84 40.10 -12.97
C ASP A 906 5.62 41.19 -11.89
N GLY A 907 6.68 41.53 -11.16
CA GLY A 907 6.64 42.53 -10.10
C GLY A 907 5.94 42.10 -8.80
N LYS A 908 5.57 40.82 -8.67
CA LYS A 908 4.95 40.24 -7.47
C LYS A 908 5.86 39.18 -6.85
N ARG A 909 5.84 39.10 -5.52
CA ARG A 909 6.49 37.99 -4.80
C ARG A 909 5.79 36.69 -5.18
N LYS A 910 6.55 35.72 -5.67
CA LYS A 910 5.98 34.45 -6.13
C LYS A 910 6.95 33.31 -5.87
N ARG A 911 6.42 32.19 -5.39
CA ARG A 911 7.20 30.97 -5.20
C ARG A 911 7.32 30.22 -6.51
N LYS A 912 8.52 29.72 -6.81
CA LYS A 912 8.70 28.78 -7.91
C LYS A 912 8.30 27.38 -7.46
N VAL A 913 7.46 26.73 -8.26
CA VAL A 913 6.93 25.38 -8.01
C VAL A 913 7.48 24.42 -9.07
N ASN A 914 8.25 23.45 -8.61
CA ASN A 914 8.75 22.33 -9.39
C ASN A 914 7.80 21.14 -9.17
N GLY A 915 7.45 20.42 -10.23
CA GLY A 915 6.53 19.29 -10.19
C GLY A 915 6.76 18.39 -11.37
#